data_AF-A0A6N7JQT5-F1
#
_entry.id   AF-A0A6N7JQT5-F1
#
_cell.length_a   1.000
_cell.length_b   1.000
_cell.length_c   1.000
_cell.angle_alpha   90.00
_cell.angle_beta   90.00
_cell.angle_gamma   90.00
#
_symmetry.space_group_name_H-M   'P 1'
#
loop_
_entity.id
_entity.type
_entity.pdbx_description
1 polymer ?
#
loop_
_entity_poly.entity_id
_entity_poly.type
_entity_poly.pdbx_seq_one_letter_code
_entity_poly.pdbx_strand_id
1 'polypeptide(L)'
;MRGSACASIAAALASGAIHTAQNGSKPLSASISTAAYGGDDNLARLLREAGVARSVADIRDLIAGVNAAPDGELPDAWLDLVASKRSDGLSEQLLALRAGIARPADPAHGDHGARLAALRAELQRRGLDGFVVPRADEYQGEYVPLRGSRLAWISGFTASAGAVVVLLDKAAVFADGRYTIQVRQEVSAAHFSYHHLMEEFHGDWAAANLPAGAKLGFDPWMHTAGWADKMRASLSPAGIELVPTDSNPIDAVWTDQPPAPLGIVNIQPLSATGRGSADKRADIAASLEKQRLDAAVLTQPDSVAWLLNVRGSDVPCTPLPLSFAIIHRDGQVDWFVDARKLAPGLEQHLGNGVAIRAPGELPAALDALGGKEARVRLDGTTAALWVIDRLEKAGAAVDQGGDPCVLPKAAKNAVEIEGSKAAHRRDGAALVRFLRWFDEVAPKGGLDELTVVDTLLAYRRGAADFRGPSFDTISGAGPNGAIVHYRANEKTNRQVDQNSVFLLDSGGQYLDGTTDITRTLAVGDPGPQARRHFTLVLKGHIALNRVRFPMGTAGIQLDVLARQFLWQAGLDYDHGTGHGVGSFLSVHEGPQRIGKTVNGVVLLPGMILSNEPGYYLAGSYGIRVENLELVVPVEIAGAERPMLGFETLTLCPIDLRMVDASLLTAEERDWLNAYHARVLRELSPLVEGADRAWLDQATRAI
;
A
#
# COMPACT_ATOMS: atom_id res chain seq x y z
N MET A 1 55.03 3.57 -45.02
CA MET A 1 56.09 2.60 -44.65
C MET A 1 55.79 2.11 -43.24
N ARG A 2 55.53 0.79 -43.12
CA ARG A 2 55.71 -0.14 -41.98
C ARG A 2 55.75 0.50 -40.57
N GLY A 3 54.98 0.11 -39.56
CA GLY A 3 54.12 -1.05 -39.31
C GLY A 3 53.88 -1.17 -37.79
N SER A 4 52.91 -2.00 -37.40
CA SER A 4 52.75 -2.61 -36.07
C SER A 4 52.44 -1.71 -34.85
N ALA A 5 51.14 -1.57 -34.53
CA ALA A 5 50.65 -1.41 -33.16
C ALA A 5 49.15 -1.77 -33.07
N CYS A 6 48.83 -3.06 -33.14
CA CYS A 6 47.53 -3.62 -32.79
C CYS A 6 47.76 -4.98 -32.15
N ALA A 7 48.08 -4.99 -30.85
CA ALA A 7 47.97 -6.12 -29.92
C ALA A 7 48.56 -5.74 -28.55
N SER A 8 47.78 -5.11 -27.65
CA SER A 8 48.07 -5.15 -26.19
C SER A 8 46.94 -4.63 -25.26
N ILE A 9 45.66 -4.65 -25.65
CA ILE A 9 44.53 -4.35 -24.73
C ILE A 9 43.59 -5.56 -24.63
N ALA A 10 44.17 -6.76 -24.52
CA ALA A 10 43.40 -8.01 -24.36
C ALA A 10 44.04 -9.02 -23.38
N ALA A 11 44.96 -8.59 -22.51
CA ALA A 11 45.66 -9.49 -21.58
C ALA A 11 45.86 -8.89 -20.17
N ALA A 12 44.83 -8.24 -19.63
CA ALA A 12 44.82 -7.76 -18.24
C ALA A 12 43.50 -8.07 -17.48
N LEU A 13 42.74 -9.06 -17.95
CA LEU A 13 41.50 -9.56 -17.30
C LEU A 13 41.58 -11.05 -16.91
N ALA A 14 42.78 -11.59 -16.78
CA ALA A 14 43.00 -12.99 -16.41
C ALA A 14 44.23 -13.16 -15.50
N SER A 15 44.12 -12.73 -14.26
CA SER A 15 44.90 -13.30 -13.15
C SER A 15 44.19 -13.01 -11.83
N GLY A 16 43.43 -14.01 -11.36
CA GLY A 16 42.76 -13.97 -10.07
C GLY A 16 43.77 -13.87 -8.93
N ALA A 17 43.59 -12.85 -8.10
CA ALA A 17 43.95 -12.84 -6.69
C ALA A 17 43.43 -11.52 -6.08
N ILE A 18 42.13 -11.45 -5.81
CA ILE A 18 41.60 -10.49 -4.83
C ILE A 18 40.95 -11.33 -3.74
N HIS A 19 41.54 -11.25 -2.55
CA HIS A 19 41.06 -11.88 -1.32
C HIS A 19 39.59 -11.52 -1.10
N THR A 20 38.71 -12.50 -1.31
CA THR A 20 37.34 -12.47 -0.81
C THR A 20 37.40 -12.61 0.70
N ALA A 21 37.25 -11.49 1.41
CA ALA A 21 36.79 -11.53 2.79
C ALA A 21 35.37 -12.09 2.77
N GLN A 22 35.22 -13.33 3.21
CA GLN A 22 33.94 -13.94 3.53
C GLN A 22 33.32 -13.15 4.69
N ASN A 23 32.59 -12.08 4.39
CA ASN A 23 31.54 -11.62 5.28
C ASN A 23 30.29 -12.41 4.94
N GLY A 24 30.06 -13.48 5.69
CA GLY A 24 28.76 -14.14 5.72
C GLY A 24 27.70 -13.12 6.10
N SER A 25 26.90 -12.70 5.13
CA SER A 25 25.66 -11.99 5.37
C SER A 25 24.72 -12.94 6.11
N LYS A 26 24.72 -12.83 7.43
CA LYS A 26 23.59 -13.32 8.24
C LYS A 26 22.32 -12.69 7.66
N PRO A 27 21.20 -13.44 7.57
CA PRO A 27 19.91 -12.81 7.29
C PRO A 27 19.70 -11.68 8.31
N LEU A 28 19.12 -10.56 7.87
CA LEU A 28 18.68 -9.46 8.72
C LEU A 28 17.49 -9.94 9.57
N SER A 29 17.73 -10.89 10.48
CA SER A 29 16.83 -11.18 11.58
C SER A 29 17.04 -10.11 12.63
N ALA A 30 15.97 -9.64 13.28
CA ALA A 30 16.07 -8.86 14.50
C ALA A 30 17.14 -9.46 15.41
N SER A 31 18.08 -8.64 15.88
CA SER A 31 19.03 -9.14 16.86
C SER A 31 18.26 -9.39 18.16
N ILE A 32 17.83 -10.63 18.38
CA ILE A 32 17.29 -11.03 19.67
C ILE A 32 18.47 -10.98 20.63
N SER A 33 18.57 -9.89 21.38
CA SER A 33 19.53 -9.76 22.45
C SER A 33 19.33 -10.93 23.42
N THR A 34 20.36 -11.77 23.57
CA THR A 34 20.40 -12.82 24.59
C THR A 34 20.73 -12.26 25.97
N ALA A 35 21.05 -10.97 26.07
CA ALA A 35 21.36 -10.30 27.31
C ALA A 35 20.08 -9.98 28.09
N ALA A 36 20.09 -10.27 29.38
CA ALA A 36 19.01 -9.86 30.28
C ALA A 36 18.98 -8.32 30.43
N TYR A 37 17.79 -7.76 30.56
CA TYR A 37 17.63 -6.35 30.90
C TYR A 37 18.21 -6.09 32.30
N GLY A 38 19.23 -5.25 32.38
CA GLY A 38 20.03 -4.97 33.57
C GLY A 38 19.43 -3.91 34.51
N GLY A 39 18.18 -3.51 34.29
CA GLY A 39 17.44 -2.56 35.12
C GLY A 39 17.57 -1.09 34.71
N ASP A 40 16.63 -0.28 35.19
CA ASP A 40 16.47 1.13 34.81
C ASP A 40 17.70 1.98 35.18
N ASP A 41 18.36 1.71 36.32
CA ASP A 41 19.58 2.45 36.73
C ASP A 41 20.75 2.24 35.77
N ASN A 42 20.94 1.01 35.29
CA ASN A 42 21.97 0.68 34.32
C ASN A 42 21.69 1.35 32.98
N LEU A 43 20.44 1.27 32.50
CA LEU A 43 20.04 1.94 31.26
C LEU A 43 20.20 3.46 31.38
N ALA A 44 19.79 4.06 32.48
CA ALA A 44 19.92 5.50 32.72
C ALA A 44 21.39 5.96 32.70
N ARG A 45 22.31 5.15 33.26
CA ARG A 45 23.76 5.40 33.15
C ARG A 45 24.24 5.36 31.70
N LEU A 46 23.88 4.31 30.95
CA LEU A 46 24.27 4.14 29.55
C LEU A 46 23.71 5.26 28.64
N LEU A 47 22.47 5.69 28.88
CA LEU A 47 21.87 6.82 28.17
C LEU A 47 22.65 8.12 28.41
N ARG A 48 23.03 8.42 29.67
CA ARG A 48 23.87 9.58 30.00
C ARG A 48 25.25 9.52 29.35
N GLU A 49 25.88 8.35 29.33
CA GLU A 49 27.17 8.12 28.66
C GLU A 49 27.08 8.35 27.15
N ALA A 50 25.92 8.06 26.54
CA ALA A 50 25.63 8.34 25.13
C ALA A 50 25.13 9.79 24.89
N GLY A 51 25.07 10.64 25.92
CA GLY A 51 24.61 12.03 25.80
C GLY A 51 23.10 12.19 25.61
N VAL A 52 22.30 11.16 25.93
CA VAL A 52 20.84 11.17 25.81
C VAL A 52 20.22 11.77 27.07
N ALA A 53 19.46 12.86 26.92
CA ALA A 53 18.81 13.56 28.02
C ALA A 53 17.42 13.00 28.43
N ARG A 54 16.93 11.95 27.75
CA ARG A 54 15.63 11.32 28.02
C ARG A 54 15.69 10.40 29.23
N SER A 55 14.58 10.34 29.97
CA SER A 55 14.40 9.39 31.07
C SER A 55 14.15 7.97 30.56
N VAL A 56 14.30 6.96 31.41
CA VAL A 56 13.95 5.58 31.06
C VAL A 56 12.45 5.44 30.78
N ALA A 57 11.60 6.23 31.44
CA ALA A 57 10.17 6.27 31.16
C ALA A 57 9.88 6.76 29.73
N ASP A 58 10.57 7.81 29.27
CA ASP A 58 10.46 8.30 27.89
C ASP A 58 10.91 7.25 26.87
N ILE A 59 11.94 6.47 27.21
CA ILE A 59 12.41 5.36 26.35
C ILE A 59 11.38 4.23 26.30
N ARG A 60 10.73 3.89 27.43
CA ARG A 60 9.65 2.89 27.44
C ARG A 60 8.45 3.34 26.60
N ASP A 61 8.07 4.61 26.68
CA ASP A 61 6.98 5.18 25.88
C ASP A 61 7.32 5.18 24.38
N LEU A 62 8.56 5.56 24.03
CA LEU A 62 9.07 5.43 22.65
C LEU A 62 8.98 3.99 22.16
N ILE A 63 9.44 3.02 22.95
CA ILE A 63 9.42 1.61 22.59
C ILE A 63 7.98 1.09 22.43
N ALA A 64 7.04 1.53 23.27
CA ALA A 64 5.63 1.16 23.13
C ALA A 64 5.07 1.63 21.77
N GLY A 65 5.40 2.85 21.34
CA GLY A 65 5.06 3.35 20.00
C GLY A 65 5.78 2.61 18.87
N VAL A 66 7.06 2.26 19.04
CA VAL A 66 7.82 1.44 18.07
C VAL A 66 7.21 0.04 17.94
N ASN A 67 6.75 -0.57 19.04
CA ASN A 67 6.08 -1.86 19.04
C ASN A 67 4.64 -1.80 18.48
N ALA A 68 4.03 -0.61 18.43
CA ALA A 68 2.76 -0.37 17.76
C ALA A 68 2.91 -0.07 16.26
N ALA A 69 4.12 0.28 15.81
CA ALA A 69 4.47 0.32 14.40
C ALA A 69 4.75 -1.12 13.87
N PRO A 70 4.52 -1.38 12.58
CA PRO A 70 4.90 -2.64 11.95
C PRO A 70 6.40 -2.89 12.04
N ASP A 71 6.81 -4.16 12.16
CA ASP A 71 8.20 -4.51 11.91
C ASP A 71 8.50 -4.40 10.43
N GLY A 72 9.54 -3.62 10.09
CA GLY A 72 10.12 -3.61 8.76
C GLY A 72 11.29 -4.58 8.62
N GLU A 73 11.96 -4.54 7.46
CA GLU A 73 13.17 -5.34 7.19
C GLU A 73 14.41 -4.86 7.95
N LEU A 74 14.33 -3.71 8.62
CA LEU A 74 15.36 -3.17 9.50
C LEU A 74 14.78 -3.00 10.92
N PRO A 75 14.48 -4.11 11.62
CA PRO A 75 13.74 -4.08 12.88
C PRO A 75 14.47 -3.34 14.01
N ASP A 76 15.78 -3.13 13.90
CA ASP A 76 16.61 -2.45 14.91
C ASP A 76 16.89 -0.97 14.55
N ALA A 77 16.38 -0.46 13.43
CA ALA A 77 16.61 0.93 12.98
C ALA A 77 16.06 1.97 13.97
N TRP A 78 15.03 1.63 14.75
CA TRP A 78 14.47 2.50 15.79
C TRP A 78 15.51 2.91 16.86
N LEU A 79 16.60 2.16 17.03
CA LEU A 79 17.68 2.53 17.96
C LEU A 79 18.28 3.90 17.62
N ASP A 80 18.24 4.31 16.34
CA ASP A 80 18.67 5.64 15.89
C ASP A 80 17.80 6.77 16.45
N LEU A 81 16.54 6.48 16.79
CA LEU A 81 15.65 7.40 17.49
C LEU A 81 16.09 7.64 18.93
N VAL A 82 16.93 6.78 19.51
CA VAL A 82 17.43 6.89 20.90
C VAL A 82 18.72 7.71 20.99
N ALA A 83 19.71 7.41 20.16
CA ALA A 83 20.98 8.14 20.14
C ALA A 83 21.71 7.89 18.83
N SER A 84 22.30 8.89 18.17
CA SER A 84 23.05 8.68 16.90
C SER A 84 24.38 7.93 17.07
N LYS A 85 24.96 7.96 18.28
CA LYS A 85 26.15 7.17 18.66
C LYS A 85 25.81 6.36 19.91
N ARG A 86 25.95 5.04 19.82
CA ARG A 86 25.58 4.10 20.89
C ARG A 86 26.72 3.11 21.11
N SER A 87 26.95 2.71 22.36
CA SER A 87 27.79 1.54 22.66
C SER A 87 26.99 0.26 22.40
N ASP A 88 27.70 -0.86 22.20
CA ASP A 88 27.07 -2.18 22.07
C ASP A 88 26.22 -2.48 23.31
N GLY A 89 26.74 -2.16 24.51
CA GLY A 89 26.00 -2.34 25.77
C GLY A 89 24.72 -1.51 25.87
N LEU A 90 24.68 -0.29 25.32
CA LEU A 90 23.42 0.48 25.25
C LEU A 90 22.43 -0.19 24.28
N SER A 91 22.90 -0.62 23.12
CA SER A 91 22.07 -1.29 22.12
C SER A 91 21.46 -2.60 22.66
N GLU A 92 22.27 -3.44 23.31
CA GLU A 92 21.81 -4.69 23.94
C GLU A 92 20.74 -4.46 25.00
N GLN A 93 20.90 -3.43 25.84
CA GLN A 93 19.95 -3.08 26.90
C GLN A 93 18.65 -2.50 26.35
N LEU A 94 18.70 -1.72 25.26
CA LEU A 94 17.52 -1.20 24.56
C LEU A 94 16.73 -2.34 23.89
N LEU A 95 17.42 -3.28 23.25
CA LEU A 95 16.80 -4.47 22.64
C LEU A 95 16.18 -5.39 23.69
N ALA A 96 16.88 -5.63 24.81
CA ALA A 96 16.34 -6.41 25.93
C ALA A 96 15.11 -5.73 26.55
N LEU A 97 15.13 -4.39 26.68
CA LEU A 97 13.97 -3.63 27.15
C LEU A 97 12.78 -3.75 26.18
N ARG A 98 13.02 -3.63 24.87
CA ARG A 98 11.96 -3.80 23.84
C ARG A 98 11.34 -5.18 23.86
N ALA A 99 12.15 -6.23 24.02
CA ALA A 99 11.65 -7.60 24.14
C ALA A 99 10.77 -7.80 25.39
N GLY A 100 11.00 -7.03 26.46
CA GLY A 100 10.20 -7.07 27.69
C GLY A 100 8.92 -6.21 27.66
N ILE A 101 8.73 -5.37 26.64
CA ILE A 101 7.51 -4.58 26.46
C ILE A 101 6.58 -5.31 25.51
N ALA A 102 5.39 -5.70 26.00
CA ALA A 102 4.41 -6.42 25.20
C ALA A 102 4.03 -5.63 23.94
N ARG A 103 3.90 -6.34 22.82
CA ARG A 103 3.34 -5.77 21.60
C ARG A 103 1.83 -5.65 21.74
N PRO A 104 1.21 -4.66 21.10
CA PRO A 104 -0.24 -4.56 21.09
C PRO A 104 -0.86 -5.82 20.47
N ALA A 105 -1.97 -6.28 21.04
CA ALA A 105 -2.71 -7.40 20.47
C ALA A 105 -3.34 -7.01 19.13
N ASP A 106 -3.55 -7.99 18.26
CA ASP A 106 -4.31 -7.80 17.03
C ASP A 106 -5.76 -7.39 17.36
N PRO A 107 -6.21 -6.20 16.93
CA PRO A 107 -7.56 -5.70 17.21
C PRO A 107 -8.67 -6.65 16.74
N ALA A 108 -8.45 -7.46 15.70
CA ALA A 108 -9.46 -8.38 15.18
C ALA A 108 -9.87 -9.48 16.17
N HIS A 109 -9.01 -9.81 17.14
CA HIS A 109 -9.25 -10.85 18.12
C HIS A 109 -9.92 -10.31 19.39
N GLY A 110 -10.83 -11.08 19.99
CA GLY A 110 -11.50 -10.74 21.25
C GLY A 110 -12.97 -11.17 21.29
N ASP A 111 -13.68 -10.78 22.35
CA ASP A 111 -15.13 -10.96 22.47
C ASP A 111 -15.86 -9.77 21.81
N HIS A 112 -16.21 -9.91 20.54
CA HIS A 112 -16.93 -8.87 19.79
C HIS A 112 -18.34 -8.60 20.35
N GLY A 113 -18.98 -9.58 20.99
CA GLY A 113 -20.26 -9.40 21.64
C GLY A 113 -20.16 -8.48 22.86
N ALA A 114 -19.13 -8.66 23.69
CA ALA A 114 -18.83 -7.77 24.81
C ALA A 114 -18.46 -6.35 24.34
N ARG A 115 -17.68 -6.23 23.27
CA ARG A 115 -17.32 -4.93 22.66
C ARG A 115 -18.55 -4.18 22.15
N LEU A 116 -19.47 -4.87 21.46
CA LEU A 116 -20.75 -4.28 21.04
C LEU A 116 -21.60 -3.82 22.22
N ALA A 117 -21.67 -4.61 23.30
CA ALA A 117 -22.41 -4.23 24.50
C ALA A 117 -21.83 -2.97 25.16
N ALA A 118 -20.49 -2.88 25.26
CA ALA A 118 -19.80 -1.70 25.78
C ALA A 118 -20.04 -0.46 24.91
N LEU A 119 -19.92 -0.60 23.58
CA LEU A 119 -20.19 0.50 22.66
C LEU A 119 -21.64 0.98 22.78
N ARG A 120 -22.62 0.08 22.82
CA ARG A 120 -24.04 0.46 22.99
C ARG A 120 -24.30 1.23 24.29
N ALA A 121 -23.70 0.81 25.40
CA ALA A 121 -23.79 1.54 26.66
C ALA A 121 -23.20 2.95 26.55
N GLU A 122 -22.09 3.10 25.84
CA GLU A 122 -21.47 4.40 25.59
C GLU A 122 -22.32 5.28 24.66
N LEU A 123 -22.96 4.71 23.62
CA LEU A 123 -23.89 5.42 22.76
C LEU A 123 -25.10 5.94 23.54
N GLN A 124 -25.69 5.12 24.41
CA GLN A 124 -26.78 5.53 25.29
C GLN A 124 -26.36 6.67 26.23
N ARG A 125 -25.16 6.59 26.81
CA ARG A 125 -24.61 7.65 27.67
C ARG A 125 -24.46 8.99 26.92
N ARG A 126 -24.17 8.94 25.62
CA ARG A 126 -24.05 10.11 24.74
C ARG A 126 -25.37 10.56 24.12
N GLY A 127 -26.48 9.84 24.35
CA GLY A 127 -27.78 10.13 23.74
C GLY A 127 -27.81 9.87 22.23
N LEU A 128 -27.10 8.84 21.77
CA LEU A 128 -27.07 8.38 20.38
C LEU A 128 -27.81 7.04 20.24
N ASP A 129 -28.51 6.86 19.13
CA ASP A 129 -29.26 5.63 18.81
C ASP A 129 -28.47 4.67 17.90
N GLY A 130 -27.35 5.14 17.36
CA GLY A 130 -26.40 4.31 16.63
C GLY A 130 -25.11 5.04 16.32
N PHE A 131 -24.16 4.32 15.72
CA PHE A 131 -22.88 4.85 15.28
C PHE A 131 -22.37 4.14 14.04
N VAL A 132 -21.73 4.89 13.14
CA VAL A 132 -21.08 4.35 11.95
C VAL A 132 -19.57 4.25 12.14
N VAL A 133 -19.01 3.09 11.81
CA VAL A 133 -17.59 2.76 11.92
C VAL A 133 -17.06 2.43 10.53
N PRO A 134 -16.30 3.33 9.89
CA PRO A 134 -15.66 3.02 8.61
C PRO A 134 -14.39 2.21 8.84
N ARG A 135 -13.82 1.68 7.75
CA ARG A 135 -12.47 1.12 7.74
C ARG A 135 -11.37 2.21 7.86
N ALA A 136 -11.66 3.45 7.51
CA ALA A 136 -10.68 4.54 7.44
C ALA A 136 -10.21 5.04 8.83
N ASP A 137 -9.01 5.61 8.86
CA ASP A 137 -8.48 6.46 9.95
C ASP A 137 -8.48 7.94 9.55
N GLU A 138 -7.92 8.83 10.37
CA GLU A 138 -7.88 10.28 10.12
C GLU A 138 -7.13 10.72 8.86
N TYR A 139 -6.37 9.81 8.26
CA TYR A 139 -5.62 10.02 7.02
C TYR A 139 -6.39 9.50 5.80
N GLN A 140 -7.53 8.84 5.98
CA GLN A 140 -8.31 8.19 4.94
C GLN A 140 -7.49 7.23 4.04
N GLY A 141 -6.42 6.66 4.59
CA GLY A 141 -5.55 5.73 3.89
C GLY A 141 -6.17 4.33 3.75
N GLU A 142 -5.62 3.53 2.84
CA GLU A 142 -6.05 2.12 2.67
C GLU A 142 -5.61 1.24 3.85
N TYR A 143 -4.35 1.36 4.24
CA TYR A 143 -3.79 0.67 5.39
C TYR A 143 -3.85 1.59 6.60
N VAL A 144 -4.32 1.06 7.73
CA VAL A 144 -4.41 1.80 9.00
C VAL A 144 -3.48 1.17 10.03
N PRO A 145 -2.92 1.97 10.95
CA PRO A 145 -2.16 1.44 12.07
C PRO A 145 -3.08 0.67 13.03
N LEU A 146 -2.49 -0.13 13.93
CA LEU A 146 -3.26 -0.94 14.90
C LEU A 146 -4.24 -0.08 15.72
N ARG A 147 -3.83 1.12 16.15
CA ARG A 147 -4.68 2.07 16.86
C ARG A 147 -5.92 2.49 16.07
N GLY A 148 -5.80 2.63 14.76
CA GLY A 148 -6.87 3.04 13.85
C GLY A 148 -7.81 1.91 13.41
N SER A 149 -7.50 0.66 13.77
CA SER A 149 -8.21 -0.55 13.30
C SER A 149 -9.56 -0.79 13.99
N ARG A 150 -10.39 0.25 14.12
CA ARG A 150 -11.66 0.26 14.84
C ARG A 150 -12.69 -0.71 14.24
N LEU A 151 -12.75 -0.82 12.91
CA LEU A 151 -13.62 -1.79 12.23
C LEU A 151 -13.28 -3.24 12.63
N ALA A 152 -11.99 -3.60 12.59
CA ALA A 152 -11.52 -4.91 13.01
C ALA A 152 -11.77 -5.13 14.50
N TRP A 153 -11.54 -4.12 15.34
CA TRP A 153 -11.80 -4.19 16.77
C TRP A 153 -13.27 -4.51 17.10
N ILE A 154 -14.23 -3.79 16.49
CA ILE A 154 -15.64 -3.98 16.83
C ILE A 154 -16.26 -5.25 16.23
N SER A 155 -15.75 -5.73 15.09
CA SER A 155 -16.43 -6.78 14.30
C SER A 155 -15.60 -8.03 13.97
N GLY A 156 -14.27 -7.96 14.09
CA GLY A 156 -13.35 -8.96 13.59
C GLY A 156 -13.05 -8.84 12.09
N PHE A 157 -13.71 -7.93 11.36
CA PHE A 157 -13.55 -7.80 9.92
C PHE A 157 -12.24 -7.09 9.56
N THR A 158 -11.35 -7.78 8.83
CA THR A 158 -9.99 -7.29 8.54
C THR A 158 -9.80 -6.74 7.12
N ALA A 159 -10.87 -6.64 6.33
CA ALA A 159 -10.84 -6.13 4.97
C ALA A 159 -10.26 -4.70 4.85
N SER A 160 -9.65 -4.39 3.70
CA SER A 160 -9.17 -3.02 3.40
C SER A 160 -10.29 -2.07 2.98
N ALA A 161 -11.50 -2.58 2.75
CA ALA A 161 -12.70 -1.77 2.57
C ALA A 161 -13.88 -2.40 3.31
N GLY A 162 -14.64 -1.57 4.01
CA GLY A 162 -15.75 -2.02 4.82
C GLY A 162 -16.33 -0.89 5.68
N ALA A 163 -17.55 -1.10 6.15
CA ALA A 163 -18.16 -0.28 7.19
C ALA A 163 -19.03 -1.14 8.09
N VAL A 164 -19.20 -0.70 9.34
CA VAL A 164 -20.16 -1.25 10.28
C VAL A 164 -21.10 -0.15 10.74
N VAL A 165 -22.39 -0.48 10.85
CA VAL A 165 -23.37 0.35 11.53
C VAL A 165 -23.83 -0.40 12.78
N VAL A 166 -23.61 0.20 13.95
CA VAL A 166 -24.06 -0.34 15.24
C VAL A 166 -25.22 0.50 15.73
N LEU A 167 -26.39 -0.11 15.91
CA LEU A 167 -27.54 0.48 16.59
C LEU A 167 -27.65 -0.09 18.01
N LEU A 168 -28.57 0.46 18.82
CA LEU A 168 -28.76 0.03 20.21
C LEU A 168 -29.18 -1.45 20.36
N ASP A 169 -29.87 -2.02 19.37
CA ASP A 169 -30.40 -3.39 19.41
C ASP A 169 -29.86 -4.31 18.30
N LYS A 170 -29.37 -3.76 17.20
CA LYS A 170 -28.88 -4.51 16.01
C LYS A 170 -27.57 -3.94 15.47
N ALA A 171 -26.90 -4.68 14.57
CA ALA A 171 -25.71 -4.20 13.87
C ALA A 171 -25.60 -4.84 12.48
N ALA A 172 -24.95 -4.13 11.56
CA ALA A 172 -24.71 -4.56 10.19
C ALA A 172 -23.25 -4.32 9.80
N VAL A 173 -22.70 -5.23 9.00
CA VAL A 173 -21.39 -5.08 8.34
C VAL A 173 -21.59 -5.06 6.83
N PHE A 174 -20.89 -4.15 6.18
CA PHE A 174 -20.95 -3.92 4.75
C PHE A 174 -19.58 -4.20 4.14
N ALA A 175 -19.57 -5.05 3.11
CA ALA A 175 -18.38 -5.46 2.37
C ALA A 175 -18.57 -5.21 0.87
N ASP A 176 -17.49 -4.92 0.13
CA ASP A 176 -17.54 -4.91 -1.34
C ASP A 176 -17.29 -6.32 -1.92
N GLY A 177 -17.37 -6.44 -3.25
CA GLY A 177 -17.24 -7.70 -3.99
C GLY A 177 -16.02 -8.54 -3.63
N ARG A 178 -14.90 -7.88 -3.29
CA ARG A 178 -13.63 -8.55 -2.94
C ARG A 178 -13.73 -9.34 -1.63
N TYR A 179 -14.66 -8.97 -0.76
CA TYR A 179 -14.73 -9.40 0.63
C TYR A 179 -16.02 -10.14 1.01
N THR A 180 -16.87 -10.47 0.03
CA THR A 180 -18.14 -11.17 0.26
C THR A 180 -17.97 -12.55 0.92
N ILE A 181 -16.90 -13.27 0.58
CA ILE A 181 -16.56 -14.55 1.23
C ILE A 181 -15.92 -14.31 2.59
N GLN A 182 -14.92 -13.41 2.67
CA GLN A 182 -14.15 -13.13 3.88
C GLN A 182 -15.04 -12.65 5.05
N VAL A 183 -15.99 -11.74 4.80
CA VAL A 183 -16.85 -11.21 5.86
C VAL A 183 -17.65 -12.29 6.59
N ARG A 184 -18.04 -13.37 5.89
CA ARG A 184 -18.78 -14.51 6.46
C ARG A 184 -17.90 -15.47 7.24
N GLN A 185 -16.59 -15.46 6.99
CA GLN A 185 -15.61 -16.26 7.70
C GLN A 185 -15.11 -15.56 8.97
N GLU A 186 -14.99 -14.22 8.94
CA GLU A 186 -14.42 -13.44 10.03
C GLU A 186 -15.45 -12.87 11.01
N VAL A 187 -16.62 -12.47 10.52
CA VAL A 187 -17.61 -11.75 11.33
C VAL A 187 -18.74 -12.68 11.74
N SER A 188 -19.07 -12.70 13.03
CA SER A 188 -20.14 -13.56 13.57
C SER A 188 -21.54 -13.10 13.14
N ALA A 189 -22.28 -13.99 12.45
CA ALA A 189 -23.68 -13.79 12.09
C ALA A 189 -24.62 -13.66 13.31
N ALA A 190 -24.17 -14.05 14.51
CA ALA A 190 -24.93 -13.86 15.74
C ALA A 190 -24.99 -12.38 16.18
N HIS A 191 -24.08 -11.55 15.65
CA HIS A 191 -23.94 -10.15 16.04
C HIS A 191 -24.22 -9.17 14.90
N PHE A 192 -23.92 -9.56 13.65
CA PHE A 192 -24.03 -8.69 12.48
C PHE A 192 -24.82 -9.33 11.35
N SER A 193 -25.67 -8.55 10.70
CA SER A 193 -26.19 -8.88 9.35
C SER A 193 -25.17 -8.46 8.28
N TYR A 194 -25.03 -9.26 7.21
CA TYR A 194 -24.11 -8.99 6.10
C TYR A 194 -24.81 -8.28 4.94
N HIS A 195 -24.18 -7.22 4.43
CA HIS A 195 -24.69 -6.41 3.32
C HIS A 195 -23.58 -6.08 2.32
N HIS A 196 -23.97 -5.72 1.09
CA HIS A 196 -23.03 -5.36 0.03
C HIS A 196 -22.93 -3.85 -0.17
N LEU A 197 -21.74 -3.28 0.00
CA LEU A 197 -21.48 -1.83 0.00
C LEU A 197 -21.96 -1.10 -1.26
N MET A 198 -21.94 -1.78 -2.41
CA MET A 198 -22.31 -1.17 -3.69
C MET A 198 -23.76 -1.39 -4.07
N GLU A 199 -24.43 -2.40 -3.49
CA GLU A 199 -25.84 -2.70 -3.78
C GLU A 199 -26.78 -2.01 -2.81
N GLU A 200 -26.37 -1.87 -1.54
CA GLU A 200 -27.11 -1.18 -0.49
C GLU A 200 -26.16 -0.24 0.26
N PHE A 201 -26.42 1.06 0.19
CA PHE A 201 -25.65 2.02 0.96
C PHE A 201 -26.04 1.91 2.44
N HIS A 202 -25.05 1.89 3.35
CA HIS A 202 -25.29 1.70 4.78
C HIS A 202 -26.15 2.79 5.43
N GLY A 203 -26.24 3.98 4.81
CA GLY A 203 -27.20 5.02 5.21
C GLY A 203 -28.66 4.63 4.95
N ASP A 204 -28.94 3.92 3.86
CA ASP A 204 -30.29 3.45 3.52
C ASP A 204 -30.73 2.34 4.50
N TRP A 205 -29.80 1.42 4.82
CA TRP A 205 -30.02 0.42 5.85
C TRP A 205 -30.31 1.04 7.21
N ALA A 206 -29.54 2.06 7.61
CA ALA A 206 -29.77 2.78 8.87
C ALA A 206 -31.14 3.48 8.87
N ALA A 207 -31.52 4.11 7.76
CA ALA A 207 -32.83 4.77 7.61
C ALA A 207 -34.00 3.79 7.74
N ALA A 208 -33.85 2.56 7.23
CA ALA A 208 -34.87 1.52 7.34
C ALA A 208 -34.99 0.92 8.77
N ASN A 209 -33.99 1.13 9.63
CA ASN A 209 -33.85 0.43 10.90
C ASN A 209 -33.97 1.30 12.15
N LEU A 210 -33.92 2.63 12.00
CA LEU A 210 -34.05 3.61 13.07
C LEU A 210 -35.44 4.30 13.02
N PRO A 211 -36.02 4.64 14.18
CA PRO A 211 -37.26 5.42 14.22
C PRO A 211 -37.02 6.89 13.87
N ALA A 212 -38.08 7.59 13.45
CA ALA A 212 -38.04 9.04 13.29
C ALA A 212 -37.65 9.74 14.60
N GLY A 213 -36.79 10.76 14.52
CA GLY A 213 -36.22 11.48 15.65
C GLY A 213 -34.95 10.83 16.25
N ALA A 214 -34.52 9.67 15.73
CA ALA A 214 -33.28 9.04 16.17
C ALA A 214 -32.03 9.83 15.78
N LYS A 215 -30.94 9.63 16.52
CA LYS A 215 -29.63 10.25 16.32
C LYS A 215 -28.59 9.21 15.95
N LEU A 216 -28.11 9.25 14.71
CA LEU A 216 -27.01 8.41 14.24
C LEU A 216 -25.69 9.18 14.37
N GLY A 217 -24.81 8.71 15.25
CA GLY A 217 -23.49 9.31 15.46
C GLY A 217 -22.47 8.94 14.38
N PHE A 218 -21.52 9.83 14.12
CA PHE A 218 -20.31 9.53 13.35
C PHE A 218 -19.13 10.37 13.85
N ASP A 219 -17.91 9.87 13.67
CA ASP A 219 -16.69 10.62 13.98
C ASP A 219 -16.26 11.44 12.74
N PRO A 220 -16.26 12.79 12.79
CA PRO A 220 -15.93 13.62 11.64
C PRO A 220 -14.45 13.49 11.20
N TRP A 221 -13.58 12.92 12.04
CA TRP A 221 -12.22 12.57 11.61
C TRP A 221 -12.15 11.39 10.67
N MET A 222 -13.14 10.48 10.70
CA MET A 222 -13.08 9.20 9.97
C MET A 222 -13.83 9.22 8.64
N HIS A 223 -14.50 10.34 8.34
CA HIS A 223 -15.46 10.45 7.23
C HIS A 223 -15.23 11.72 6.41
N THR A 224 -15.46 11.62 5.10
CA THR A 224 -15.33 12.75 4.17
C THR A 224 -16.64 13.55 4.06
N ALA A 225 -16.58 14.78 3.55
CA ALA A 225 -17.77 15.61 3.33
C ALA A 225 -18.79 14.95 2.40
N GLY A 226 -18.32 14.40 1.26
CA GLY A 226 -19.20 13.70 0.31
C GLY A 226 -19.90 12.48 0.91
N TRP A 227 -19.24 11.76 1.82
CA TRP A 227 -19.89 10.68 2.57
C TRP A 227 -20.98 11.22 3.50
N ALA A 228 -20.70 12.30 4.24
CA ALA A 228 -21.63 12.88 5.19
C ALA A 228 -22.88 13.43 4.48
N ASP A 229 -22.71 14.07 3.33
CA ASP A 229 -23.83 14.56 2.51
C ASP A 229 -24.71 13.42 2.00
N LYS A 230 -24.09 12.33 1.53
CA LYS A 230 -24.83 11.13 1.11
C LYS A 230 -25.59 10.50 2.29
N MET A 231 -24.97 10.41 3.47
CA MET A 231 -25.64 9.93 4.68
C MET A 231 -26.83 10.81 5.07
N ARG A 232 -26.67 12.14 5.10
CA ARG A 232 -27.78 13.06 5.38
C ARG A 232 -28.92 12.88 4.38
N ALA A 233 -28.60 12.71 3.09
CA ALA A 233 -29.61 12.49 2.05
C ALA A 233 -30.41 11.19 2.25
N SER A 234 -29.76 10.11 2.70
CA SER A 234 -30.44 8.85 3.04
C SER A 234 -31.29 8.94 4.31
N LEU A 235 -30.81 9.65 5.34
CA LEU A 235 -31.43 9.67 6.67
C LEU A 235 -32.58 10.69 6.83
N SER A 236 -32.46 11.86 6.20
CA SER A 236 -33.41 12.96 6.38
C SER A 236 -34.86 12.61 6.02
N PRO A 237 -35.16 11.85 4.95
CA PRO A 237 -36.53 11.43 4.62
C PRO A 237 -37.20 10.57 5.71
N ALA A 238 -36.40 9.86 6.51
CA ALA A 238 -36.87 9.06 7.64
C ALA A 238 -36.94 9.88 8.95
N GLY A 239 -36.59 11.17 8.92
CA GLY A 239 -36.57 12.05 10.09
C GLY A 239 -35.45 11.72 11.08
N ILE A 240 -34.34 11.14 10.61
CA ILE A 240 -33.19 10.75 11.43
C ILE A 240 -32.10 11.83 11.32
N GLU A 241 -31.52 12.18 12.45
CA GLU A 241 -30.44 13.17 12.55
C GLU A 241 -29.07 12.49 12.46
N LEU A 242 -28.19 12.98 11.59
CA LEU A 242 -26.78 12.60 11.56
C LEU A 242 -25.96 13.55 12.46
N VAL A 243 -25.35 13.02 13.52
CA VAL A 243 -24.73 13.80 14.59
C VAL A 243 -23.20 13.59 14.61
N PRO A 244 -22.38 14.64 14.40
CA PRO A 244 -20.93 14.54 14.57
C PRO A 244 -20.59 14.40 16.06
N THR A 245 -19.68 13.48 16.41
CA THR A 245 -19.22 13.28 17.78
C THR A 245 -17.91 14.03 18.06
N ASP A 246 -17.75 14.60 19.26
CA ASP A 246 -16.51 15.29 19.67
C ASP A 246 -15.30 14.36 19.84
N SER A 247 -15.55 13.09 20.14
CA SER A 247 -14.54 12.03 20.25
C SER A 247 -15.13 10.70 19.79
N ASN A 248 -14.29 9.79 19.29
CA ASN A 248 -14.74 8.49 18.83
C ASN A 248 -15.33 7.65 20.00
N PRO A 249 -16.59 7.18 19.92
CA PRO A 249 -17.18 6.33 20.96
C PRO A 249 -16.46 4.99 21.14
N ILE A 250 -15.82 4.43 20.11
CA ILE A 250 -15.02 3.19 20.25
C ILE A 250 -13.82 3.43 21.16
N ASP A 251 -13.12 4.55 20.99
CA ASP A 251 -11.92 4.86 21.79
C ASP A 251 -12.24 4.99 23.29
N ALA A 252 -13.46 5.39 23.63
CA ALA A 252 -13.91 5.48 25.02
C ALA A 252 -14.12 4.12 25.69
N VAL A 253 -14.31 3.04 24.91
CA VAL A 253 -14.54 1.67 25.41
C VAL A 253 -13.41 0.71 25.07
N TRP A 254 -12.44 1.13 24.25
CA TRP A 254 -11.26 0.35 23.90
C TRP A 254 -10.16 0.54 24.95
N THR A 255 -10.28 -0.16 26.08
CA THR A 255 -9.42 0.03 27.26
C THR A 255 -7.95 -0.30 27.04
N ASP A 256 -7.64 -1.17 26.08
CA ASP A 256 -6.29 -1.61 25.70
C ASP A 256 -5.89 -1.10 24.30
N GLN A 257 -6.38 0.09 23.92
CA GLN A 257 -6.07 0.68 22.62
C GLN A 257 -4.55 0.84 22.43
N PRO A 258 -3.99 0.38 21.29
CA PRO A 258 -2.57 0.57 20.99
C PRO A 258 -2.17 2.05 20.98
N PRO A 259 -0.94 2.41 21.40
CA PRO A 259 -0.43 3.76 21.25
C PRO A 259 -0.28 4.13 19.76
N ALA A 260 -0.11 5.42 19.47
CA ALA A 260 0.23 5.86 18.12
C ALA A 260 1.59 5.23 17.69
N PRO A 261 1.72 4.78 16.43
CA PRO A 261 2.97 4.20 15.95
C PRO A 261 4.08 5.27 15.95
N LEU A 262 5.29 4.86 16.37
CA LEU A 262 6.50 5.66 16.33
C LEU A 262 7.55 5.00 15.42
N GLY A 263 7.16 4.70 14.18
CA GLY A 263 8.07 4.18 13.17
C GLY A 263 9.09 5.23 12.75
N ILE A 264 10.35 4.83 12.55
CA ILE A 264 11.42 5.75 12.14
C ILE A 264 11.12 6.39 10.78
N VAL A 265 11.42 7.69 10.67
CA VAL A 265 11.31 8.50 9.45
C VAL A 265 12.71 8.83 8.95
N ASN A 266 12.99 8.41 7.72
CA ASN A 266 14.28 8.56 7.05
C ASN A 266 14.20 9.49 5.84
N ILE A 267 15.35 10.03 5.44
CA ILE A 267 15.50 10.78 4.19
C ILE A 267 15.42 9.81 3.01
N GLN A 268 14.66 10.17 1.98
CA GLN A 268 14.81 9.56 0.66
C GLN A 268 15.82 10.37 -0.16
N PRO A 269 16.94 9.77 -0.60
CA PRO A 269 18.03 10.51 -1.24
C PRO A 269 17.65 11.03 -2.62
N LEU A 270 18.31 12.10 -3.06
CA LEU A 270 18.14 12.67 -4.41
C LEU A 270 18.42 11.68 -5.53
N SER A 271 19.29 10.69 -5.30
CA SER A 271 19.55 9.60 -6.26
C SER A 271 18.34 8.71 -6.52
N ALA A 272 17.33 8.71 -5.63
CA ALA A 272 16.07 7.99 -5.80
C ALA A 272 14.91 8.92 -6.18
N THR A 273 14.93 10.19 -5.74
CA THR A 273 13.81 11.12 -5.98
C THR A 273 13.97 11.97 -7.23
N GLY A 274 15.20 12.21 -7.69
CA GLY A 274 15.53 13.09 -8.82
C GLY A 274 15.27 14.58 -8.61
N ARG A 275 14.50 14.97 -7.60
CA ARG A 275 14.12 16.36 -7.29
C ARG A 275 14.16 16.63 -5.79
N GLY A 276 14.67 17.79 -5.39
CA GLY A 276 14.73 18.22 -4.00
C GLY A 276 13.37 18.64 -3.44
N SER A 277 13.21 18.56 -2.12
CA SER A 277 11.99 19.02 -1.45
C SER A 277 11.76 20.52 -1.70
N ALA A 278 12.81 21.34 -1.65
CA ALA A 278 12.72 22.77 -1.92
C ALA A 278 12.14 23.07 -3.31
N ASP A 279 12.58 22.35 -4.34
CA ASP A 279 12.07 22.52 -5.71
C ASP A 279 10.60 22.12 -5.82
N LYS A 280 10.22 21.00 -5.20
CA LYS A 280 8.82 20.55 -5.15
C LYS A 280 7.94 21.58 -4.47
N ARG A 281 8.35 22.10 -3.30
CA ARG A 281 7.60 23.14 -2.56
C ARG A 281 7.47 24.43 -3.38
N ALA A 282 8.51 24.85 -4.08
CA ALA A 282 8.48 26.02 -4.94
C ALA A 282 7.46 25.88 -6.09
N ASP A 283 7.39 24.71 -6.74
CA ASP A 283 6.38 24.44 -7.78
C ASP A 283 4.95 24.48 -7.22
N ILE A 284 4.73 23.87 -6.05
CA ILE A 284 3.43 23.89 -5.39
C ILE A 284 3.06 25.33 -5.01
N ALA A 285 3.98 26.10 -4.44
CA ALA A 285 3.77 27.50 -4.09
C ALA A 285 3.38 28.34 -5.31
N ALA A 286 4.08 28.19 -6.43
CA ALA A 286 3.74 28.86 -7.69
C ALA A 286 2.34 28.46 -8.21
N SER A 287 1.94 27.20 -8.03
CA SER A 287 0.60 26.72 -8.35
C SER A 287 -0.49 27.35 -7.47
N LEU A 288 -0.23 27.48 -6.17
CA LEU A 288 -1.13 28.16 -5.22
C LEU A 288 -1.28 29.64 -5.58
N GLU A 289 -0.18 30.33 -5.86
CA GLU A 289 -0.19 31.74 -6.26
C GLU A 289 -1.02 31.96 -7.54
N LYS A 290 -0.79 31.14 -8.57
CA LYS A 290 -1.57 31.19 -9.82
C LYS A 290 -3.07 31.00 -9.59
N GLN A 291 -3.42 30.15 -8.63
CA GLN A 291 -4.82 29.86 -8.27
C GLN A 291 -5.38 30.84 -7.24
N ARG A 292 -4.60 31.81 -6.76
CA ARG A 292 -4.96 32.78 -5.71
C ARG A 292 -5.37 32.09 -4.41
N LEU A 293 -4.54 31.15 -3.96
CA LEU A 293 -4.68 30.42 -2.71
C LEU A 293 -3.56 30.85 -1.76
N ASP A 294 -3.87 30.95 -0.48
CA ASP A 294 -2.89 31.35 0.55
C ASP A 294 -2.14 30.14 1.12
N ALA A 295 -2.79 28.98 1.18
CA ALA A 295 -2.20 27.73 1.63
C ALA A 295 -2.94 26.51 1.05
N ALA A 296 -2.32 25.33 1.16
CA ALA A 296 -2.99 24.05 1.04
C ALA A 296 -2.74 23.18 2.29
N VAL A 297 -3.79 22.54 2.77
CA VAL A 297 -3.71 21.54 3.85
C VAL A 297 -3.59 20.16 3.20
N LEU A 298 -2.49 19.46 3.50
CA LEU A 298 -2.20 18.12 3.02
C LEU A 298 -2.60 17.11 4.09
N THR A 299 -3.64 16.32 3.80
CA THR A 299 -4.16 15.28 4.70
C THR A 299 -3.64 13.89 4.41
N GLN A 300 -3.04 13.69 3.24
CA GLN A 300 -2.53 12.40 2.80
C GLN A 300 -1.03 12.27 3.16
N PRO A 301 -0.63 11.28 3.99
CA PRO A 301 0.76 11.09 4.38
C PRO A 301 1.73 10.82 3.22
N ASP A 302 1.27 10.26 2.11
CA ASP A 302 2.07 10.00 0.91
C ASP A 302 2.42 11.29 0.15
N SER A 303 1.49 12.26 0.08
CA SER A 303 1.76 13.63 -0.41
C SER A 303 2.80 14.32 0.46
N VAL A 304 2.68 14.22 1.79
CA VAL A 304 3.66 14.81 2.72
C VAL A 304 5.04 14.16 2.55
N ALA A 305 5.10 12.83 2.49
CA ALA A 305 6.32 12.06 2.27
C ALA A 305 7.02 12.42 0.95
N TRP A 306 6.25 12.54 -0.14
CA TRP A 306 6.77 12.94 -1.45
C TRP A 306 7.26 14.38 -1.48
N LEU A 307 6.50 15.32 -0.90
CA LEU A 307 6.84 16.75 -0.88
C LEU A 307 8.14 16.99 -0.10
N LEU A 308 8.32 16.27 1.00
CA LEU A 308 9.46 16.44 1.91
C LEU A 308 10.65 15.51 1.61
N ASN A 309 10.53 14.59 0.65
CA ASN A 309 11.52 13.53 0.38
C ASN A 309 11.87 12.73 1.66
N VAL A 310 10.85 12.29 2.39
CA VAL A 310 10.99 11.46 3.58
C VAL A 310 10.18 10.18 3.44
N ARG A 311 10.53 9.14 4.20
CA ARG A 311 9.80 7.86 4.25
C ARG A 311 9.71 7.38 5.68
N GLY A 312 8.53 6.90 6.06
CA GLY A 312 8.25 6.41 7.41
C GLY A 312 8.06 4.90 7.46
N SER A 313 7.71 4.41 8.64
CA SER A 313 7.41 3.01 8.90
C SER A 313 6.22 2.87 9.85
N ASP A 314 5.30 3.84 9.84
CA ASP A 314 4.13 3.83 10.73
C ASP A 314 3.02 2.88 10.25
N VAL A 315 3.01 2.53 8.95
CA VAL A 315 1.95 1.79 8.27
C VAL A 315 2.49 0.50 7.67
N PRO A 316 1.79 -0.65 7.82
CA PRO A 316 2.26 -1.92 7.24
C PRO A 316 2.45 -1.79 5.73
N CYS A 317 3.56 -2.34 5.23
CA CYS A 317 3.90 -2.44 3.80
C CYS A 317 4.03 -1.12 3.02
N THR A 318 3.68 0.02 3.63
CA THR A 318 3.68 1.33 2.98
C THR A 318 4.57 2.29 3.74
N PRO A 319 5.65 2.82 3.11
CA PRO A 319 6.69 3.57 3.82
C PRO A 319 6.29 5.03 4.14
N LEU A 320 5.20 5.20 4.90
CA LEU A 320 4.58 6.50 5.21
C LEU A 320 4.89 6.94 6.65
N PRO A 321 5.23 8.22 6.85
CA PRO A 321 5.14 8.87 8.15
C PRO A 321 3.72 9.42 8.34
N LEU A 322 2.95 8.83 9.25
CA LEU A 322 1.60 9.32 9.54
C LEU A 322 1.68 10.76 10.09
N SER A 323 1.24 11.72 9.29
CA SER A 323 1.43 13.15 9.52
C SER A 323 0.51 14.00 8.64
N PHE A 324 0.36 15.26 9.03
CA PHE A 324 -0.33 16.31 8.26
C PHE A 324 0.66 17.40 7.88
N ALA A 325 0.36 18.19 6.84
CA ALA A 325 1.14 19.39 6.55
C ALA A 325 0.27 20.55 6.07
N ILE A 326 0.76 21.77 6.28
CA ILE A 326 0.23 22.99 5.63
C ILE A 326 1.36 23.57 4.80
N ILE A 327 1.18 23.64 3.48
CA ILE A 327 2.09 24.37 2.60
C ILE A 327 1.52 25.75 2.29
N HIS A 328 2.29 26.79 2.57
CA HIS A 328 1.91 28.18 2.35
C HIS A 328 2.29 28.62 0.93
N ARG A 329 1.63 29.69 0.45
CA ARG A 329 1.88 30.29 -0.88
C ARG A 329 3.31 30.73 -1.15
N ASP A 330 4.15 30.85 -0.13
CA ASP A 330 5.57 31.20 -0.22
C ASP A 330 6.51 29.97 -0.22
N GLY A 331 5.94 28.76 -0.13
CA GLY A 331 6.67 27.49 -0.12
C GLY A 331 7.15 27.06 1.27
N GLN A 332 6.85 27.81 2.33
CA GLN A 332 7.05 27.37 3.70
C GLN A 332 6.06 26.25 4.05
N VAL A 333 6.51 25.29 4.86
CA VAL A 333 5.67 24.16 5.29
C VAL A 333 5.64 24.06 6.81
N ASP A 334 4.44 23.94 7.37
CA ASP A 334 4.24 23.44 8.73
C ASP A 334 3.97 21.93 8.65
N TRP A 335 4.90 21.11 9.14
CA TRP A 335 4.77 19.65 9.14
C TRP A 335 4.40 19.15 10.54
N PHE A 336 3.20 18.60 10.67
CA PHE A 336 2.62 18.11 11.92
C PHE A 336 2.93 16.62 12.08
N VAL A 337 4.01 16.32 12.80
CA VAL A 337 4.55 14.97 13.00
C VAL A 337 5.13 14.83 14.41
N ASP A 338 5.08 13.62 14.96
CA ASP A 338 5.77 13.35 16.23
C ASP A 338 7.30 13.37 16.02
N ALA A 339 7.96 14.37 16.59
CA ALA A 339 9.40 14.58 16.43
C ALA A 339 10.25 13.39 16.93
N ARG A 340 9.69 12.53 17.80
CA ARG A 340 10.39 11.33 18.30
C ARG A 340 10.64 10.29 17.21
N LYS A 341 9.97 10.40 16.06
CA LYS A 341 10.14 9.51 14.90
C LYS A 341 11.25 9.93 13.95
N LEU A 342 11.82 11.12 14.09
CA LEU A 342 12.72 11.67 13.09
C LEU A 342 14.13 11.11 13.27
N ALA A 343 14.67 10.49 12.21
CA ALA A 343 16.04 10.02 12.22
C ALA A 343 17.04 11.19 12.32
N PRO A 344 18.24 10.99 12.90
CA PRO A 344 19.25 12.03 12.95
C PRO A 344 19.58 12.62 11.58
N GLY A 345 19.62 13.95 11.48
CA GLY A 345 19.96 14.67 10.24
C GLY A 345 18.75 15.08 9.40
N LEU A 346 17.52 14.68 9.78
CA LEU A 346 16.31 15.10 9.07
C LEU A 346 16.11 16.62 9.12
N GLU A 347 16.40 17.26 10.24
CA GLU A 347 16.25 18.71 10.38
C GLU A 347 17.15 19.47 9.41
N GLN A 348 18.37 18.96 9.16
CA GLN A 348 19.32 19.54 8.21
C GLN A 348 18.83 19.38 6.77
N HIS A 349 18.24 18.23 6.44
CA HIS A 349 17.64 17.96 5.14
C HIS A 349 16.44 18.86 4.85
N LEU A 350 15.58 19.10 5.86
CA LEU A 350 14.41 19.95 5.74
C LEU A 350 14.77 21.44 5.60
N GLY A 351 15.83 21.87 6.28
CA GLY A 351 16.31 23.24 6.32
C GLY A 351 15.31 24.21 6.96
N ASN A 352 15.50 25.51 6.77
CA ASN A 352 14.65 26.55 7.37
C ASN A 352 13.30 26.74 6.64
N GLY A 353 13.00 25.91 5.64
CA GLY A 353 11.76 25.98 4.85
C GLY A 353 10.61 25.12 5.39
N VAL A 354 10.86 24.35 6.46
CA VAL A 354 9.89 23.44 7.07
C VAL A 354 9.96 23.56 8.58
N ALA A 355 8.85 23.93 9.21
CA ALA A 355 8.68 23.92 10.65
C ALA A 355 8.11 22.57 11.08
N ILE A 356 8.83 21.85 11.94
CA ILE A 356 8.33 20.63 12.59
C ILE A 356 7.43 21.05 13.76
N ARG A 357 6.19 20.57 13.77
CA ARG A 357 5.19 20.84 14.81
C ARG A 357 4.64 19.54 15.37
N ALA A 358 4.27 19.54 16.65
CA ALA A 358 3.61 18.40 17.26
C ALA A 358 2.22 18.19 16.61
N PRO A 359 1.74 16.93 16.48
CA PRO A 359 0.44 16.65 15.86
C PRO A 359 -0.74 17.42 16.48
N GLY A 360 -0.71 17.61 17.80
CA GLY A 360 -1.73 18.35 18.54
C GLY A 360 -1.79 19.86 18.26
N GLU A 361 -0.83 20.42 17.52
CA GLU A 361 -0.81 21.84 17.13
C GLU A 361 -1.62 22.13 15.85
N LEU A 362 -2.05 21.09 15.12
CA LEU A 362 -2.82 21.24 13.88
C LEU A 362 -4.10 22.09 14.07
N PRO A 363 -4.96 21.88 15.10
CA PRO A 363 -6.17 22.67 15.27
C PRO A 363 -5.91 24.17 15.37
N ALA A 364 -4.90 24.58 16.16
CA ALA A 364 -4.53 25.98 16.32
C ALA A 364 -3.96 26.59 15.03
N ALA A 365 -3.24 25.80 14.23
CA ALA A 365 -2.74 26.25 12.93
C ALA A 365 -3.88 26.45 11.91
N LEU A 366 -4.89 25.58 11.90
CA LEU A 366 -6.09 25.75 11.08
C LEU A 366 -6.89 26.98 11.52
N ASP A 367 -7.03 27.22 12.83
CA ASP A 367 -7.67 28.43 13.36
C ASP A 367 -6.95 29.70 12.93
N ALA A 368 -5.61 29.67 12.91
CA ALA A 368 -4.79 30.80 12.50
C ALA A 368 -4.94 31.13 11.01
N LEU A 369 -5.22 30.13 10.15
CA LEU A 369 -5.60 30.37 8.76
C LEU A 369 -6.98 31.01 8.68
N GLY A 370 -7.95 30.52 9.46
CA GLY A 370 -9.30 31.07 9.50
C GLY A 370 -9.35 32.50 10.02
N GLY A 371 -8.60 32.83 11.08
CA GLY A 371 -8.52 34.19 11.62
C GLY A 371 -7.85 35.20 10.68
N LYS A 372 -7.19 34.74 9.61
CA LYS A 372 -6.67 35.57 8.51
C LYS A 372 -7.61 35.63 7.30
N GLU A 373 -8.78 34.98 7.39
CA GLU A 373 -9.72 34.78 6.28
C GLU A 373 -9.02 34.17 5.06
N ALA A 374 -8.02 33.31 5.29
CA ALA A 374 -7.19 32.76 4.24
C ALA A 374 -8.00 31.90 3.28
N ARG A 375 -7.65 31.93 1.99
CA ARG A 375 -8.22 30.99 1.00
C ARG A 375 -7.39 29.71 0.96
N VAL A 376 -7.95 28.62 1.45
CA VAL A 376 -7.21 27.39 1.76
C VAL A 376 -7.66 26.25 0.85
N ARG A 377 -6.72 25.67 0.10
CA ARG A 377 -6.95 24.43 -0.66
C ARG A 377 -7.00 23.23 0.28
N LEU A 378 -8.01 22.40 0.11
CA LEU A 378 -8.15 21.12 0.81
C LEU A 378 -8.82 20.12 -0.13
N ASP A 379 -8.31 18.88 -0.15
CA ASP A 379 -8.89 17.83 -0.98
C ASP A 379 -10.29 17.43 -0.49
N GLY A 380 -11.34 17.89 -1.18
CA GLY A 380 -12.72 17.58 -0.82
C GLY A 380 -13.10 16.10 -0.94
N THR A 381 -12.28 15.28 -1.60
CA THR A 381 -12.54 13.85 -1.80
C THR A 381 -11.91 12.97 -0.73
N THR A 382 -10.76 13.36 -0.20
CA THR A 382 -9.97 12.55 0.75
C THR A 382 -9.79 13.20 2.13
N ALA A 383 -10.07 14.49 2.30
CA ALA A 383 -9.97 15.12 3.61
C ALA A 383 -11.11 14.67 4.54
N ALA A 384 -10.75 14.45 5.81
CA ALA A 384 -11.71 14.29 6.88
C ALA A 384 -12.59 15.55 7.02
N LEU A 385 -13.89 15.35 7.24
CA LEU A 385 -14.87 16.42 7.40
C LEU A 385 -14.47 17.37 8.54
N TRP A 386 -13.85 16.84 9.61
CA TRP A 386 -13.38 17.66 10.73
C TRP A 386 -12.47 18.82 10.29
N VAL A 387 -11.58 18.60 9.31
CA VAL A 387 -10.64 19.63 8.83
C VAL A 387 -11.39 20.74 8.10
N ILE A 388 -12.36 20.37 7.24
CA ILE A 388 -13.24 21.31 6.52
C ILE A 388 -14.02 22.14 7.53
N ASP A 389 -14.75 21.47 8.42
CA ASP A 389 -15.57 22.11 9.45
C ASP A 389 -14.75 23.08 10.32
N ARG A 390 -13.52 22.70 10.70
CA ARG A 390 -12.67 23.54 11.56
C ARG A 390 -12.23 24.81 10.85
N LEU A 391 -11.78 24.69 9.60
CA LEU A 391 -11.38 25.83 8.77
C LEU A 391 -12.55 26.80 8.55
N GLU A 392 -13.71 26.29 8.15
CA GLU A 392 -14.90 27.10 7.90
C GLU A 392 -15.40 27.79 9.17
N LYS A 393 -15.47 27.08 10.30
CA LYS A 393 -15.85 27.66 11.61
C LYS A 393 -14.87 28.75 12.07
N ALA A 394 -13.60 28.62 11.71
CA ALA A 394 -12.58 29.62 12.03
C ALA A 394 -12.58 30.84 11.09
N GLY A 395 -13.31 30.80 9.97
CA GLY A 395 -13.44 31.91 9.02
C GLY A 395 -12.62 31.77 7.73
N ALA A 396 -12.00 30.62 7.47
CA ALA A 396 -11.24 30.41 6.23
C ALA A 396 -12.19 30.23 5.02
N ALA A 397 -11.77 30.71 3.86
CA ALA A 397 -12.44 30.42 2.59
C ALA A 397 -11.91 29.11 2.00
N VAL A 398 -12.58 27.99 2.28
CA VAL A 398 -12.14 26.66 1.83
C VAL A 398 -12.39 26.47 0.33
N ASP A 399 -11.32 26.14 -0.40
CA ASP A 399 -11.32 25.73 -1.80
C ASP A 399 -11.21 24.20 -1.87
N GLN A 400 -12.35 23.52 -2.04
CA GLN A 400 -12.44 22.05 -2.13
C GLN A 400 -11.98 21.53 -3.51
N GLY A 401 -10.71 21.77 -3.85
CA GLY A 401 -10.04 21.20 -5.03
C GLY A 401 -9.07 20.08 -4.64
N GLY A 402 -8.51 19.35 -5.61
CA GLY A 402 -7.59 18.25 -5.31
C GLY A 402 -6.29 18.69 -4.61
N ASP A 403 -5.70 17.76 -3.85
CA ASP A 403 -4.37 17.90 -3.25
C ASP A 403 -3.34 18.28 -4.34
N PRO A 404 -2.59 19.39 -4.17
CA PRO A 404 -1.69 19.89 -5.18
C PRO A 404 -0.45 18.99 -5.44
N CYS A 405 -0.13 18.07 -4.53
CA CYS A 405 0.97 17.11 -4.69
C CYS A 405 0.59 15.86 -5.49
N VAL A 406 -0.70 15.53 -5.57
CA VAL A 406 -1.17 14.24 -6.12
C VAL A 406 -0.80 14.06 -7.61
N LEU A 407 -1.07 15.04 -8.47
CA LEU A 407 -0.74 14.92 -9.90
C LEU A 407 0.78 14.94 -10.18
N PRO A 408 1.58 15.87 -9.60
CA PRO A 408 3.04 15.85 -9.75
C PRO A 408 3.70 14.56 -9.23
N LYS A 409 3.15 13.96 -8.17
CA LYS A 409 3.61 12.67 -7.61
C LYS A 409 3.24 11.48 -8.52
N ALA A 410 2.05 11.51 -9.10
CA ALA A 410 1.56 10.43 -9.96
C ALA A 410 2.37 10.26 -11.24
N ALA A 411 2.85 11.36 -11.85
CA ALA A 411 3.69 11.35 -13.05
C ALA A 411 5.19 11.37 -12.67
N LYS A 412 5.81 10.19 -12.71
CA LYS A 412 7.18 9.99 -12.22
C LYS A 412 8.19 10.72 -13.12
N ASN A 413 9.19 11.32 -12.50
CA ASN A 413 10.31 11.90 -13.24
C ASN A 413 11.30 10.83 -13.73
N ALA A 414 12.27 11.21 -14.55
CA ALA A 414 13.21 10.26 -15.15
C ALA A 414 13.98 9.41 -14.13
N VAL A 415 14.36 9.96 -12.97
CA VAL A 415 15.07 9.21 -11.91
C VAL A 415 14.15 8.19 -11.26
N GLU A 416 12.92 8.59 -10.93
CA GLU A 416 11.92 7.69 -10.35
C GLU A 416 11.52 6.57 -11.34
N ILE A 417 11.46 6.87 -12.65
CA ILE A 417 11.20 5.88 -13.69
C ILE A 417 12.34 4.86 -13.78
N GLU A 418 13.60 5.31 -13.84
CA GLU A 418 14.75 4.41 -13.92
C GLU A 418 14.92 3.59 -12.64
N GLY A 419 14.66 4.19 -11.47
CA GLY A 419 14.59 3.48 -10.18
C GLY A 419 13.53 2.39 -10.19
N SER A 420 12.33 2.70 -10.69
CA SER A 420 11.24 1.72 -10.83
C SER A 420 11.64 0.58 -11.77
N LYS A 421 12.28 0.87 -12.91
CA LYS A 421 12.80 -0.17 -13.82
C LYS A 421 13.86 -1.05 -13.14
N ALA A 422 14.75 -0.45 -12.36
CA ALA A 422 15.78 -1.19 -11.63
C ALA A 422 15.19 -2.08 -10.53
N ALA A 423 14.17 -1.60 -9.82
CA ALA A 423 13.43 -2.37 -8.82
C ALA A 423 12.75 -3.60 -9.45
N HIS A 424 12.08 -3.43 -10.59
CA HIS A 424 11.41 -4.54 -11.28
C HIS A 424 12.39 -5.57 -11.86
N ARG A 425 13.61 -5.18 -12.27
CA ARG A 425 14.66 -6.14 -12.65
C ARG A 425 15.12 -6.98 -11.46
N ARG A 426 15.35 -6.34 -10.30
CA ARG A 426 15.74 -7.03 -9.06
C ARG A 426 14.64 -7.97 -8.58
N ASP A 427 13.39 -7.50 -8.56
CA ASP A 427 12.23 -8.29 -8.18
C ASP A 427 11.99 -9.46 -9.15
N GLY A 428 12.11 -9.21 -10.46
CA GLY A 428 12.03 -10.24 -11.49
C GLY A 428 13.06 -11.36 -11.30
N ALA A 429 14.30 -11.01 -10.93
CA ALA A 429 15.33 -12.00 -10.64
C ALA A 429 15.02 -12.81 -9.36
N ALA A 430 14.41 -12.21 -8.34
CA ALA A 430 13.94 -12.92 -7.15
C ALA A 430 12.79 -13.88 -7.50
N LEU A 431 11.83 -13.44 -8.31
CA LEU A 431 10.71 -14.24 -8.79
C LEU A 431 11.14 -15.42 -9.66
N VAL A 432 12.15 -15.27 -10.52
CA VAL A 432 12.68 -16.39 -11.30
C VAL A 432 13.24 -17.49 -10.40
N ARG A 433 14.00 -17.12 -9.36
CA ARG A 433 14.52 -18.08 -8.37
C ARG A 433 13.39 -18.79 -7.63
N PHE A 434 12.40 -18.01 -7.19
CA PHE A 434 11.21 -18.52 -6.54
C PHE A 434 10.41 -19.48 -7.44
N LEU A 435 10.12 -19.08 -8.68
CA LEU A 435 9.31 -19.88 -9.59
C LEU A 435 10.02 -21.18 -9.99
N ARG A 436 11.34 -21.15 -10.17
CA ARG A 436 12.14 -22.38 -10.35
C ARG A 436 11.99 -23.30 -9.14
N TRP A 437 12.15 -22.78 -7.92
CA TRP A 437 11.96 -23.57 -6.70
C TRP A 437 10.53 -24.12 -6.59
N PHE A 438 9.52 -23.30 -6.86
CA PHE A 438 8.12 -23.70 -6.80
C PHE A 438 7.82 -24.84 -7.79
N ASP A 439 8.33 -24.73 -9.02
CA ASP A 439 8.17 -25.73 -10.07
C ASP A 439 8.88 -27.07 -9.73
N GLU A 440 9.94 -27.02 -8.92
CA GLU A 440 10.63 -28.22 -8.41
C GLU A 440 9.97 -28.84 -7.18
N VAL A 441 9.30 -28.05 -6.35
CA VAL A 441 8.81 -28.46 -5.03
C VAL A 441 7.31 -28.77 -5.04
N ALA A 442 6.47 -27.92 -5.62
CA ALA A 442 5.03 -28.11 -5.62
C ALA A 442 4.59 -29.48 -6.19
N PRO A 443 5.18 -30.00 -7.30
CA PRO A 443 4.89 -31.34 -7.82
C PRO A 443 5.15 -32.51 -6.85
N LYS A 444 6.00 -32.32 -5.83
CA LYS A 444 6.35 -33.37 -4.86
C LYS A 444 5.32 -33.53 -3.74
N GLY A 445 4.42 -32.56 -3.58
CA GLY A 445 3.42 -32.50 -2.50
C GLY A 445 4.01 -32.05 -1.14
N GLY A 446 3.11 -31.73 -0.21
CA GLY A 446 3.47 -31.28 1.15
C GLY A 446 3.85 -29.80 1.28
N LEU A 447 3.69 -29.02 0.20
CA LEU A 447 3.86 -27.57 0.22
C LEU A 447 2.54 -26.91 0.63
N ASP A 448 2.62 -25.85 1.45
CA ASP A 448 1.46 -25.05 1.84
C ASP A 448 1.62 -23.56 1.51
N GLU A 449 0.52 -22.82 1.62
CA GLU A 449 0.44 -21.40 1.25
C GLU A 449 1.39 -20.53 2.06
N LEU A 450 1.51 -20.76 3.38
CA LEU A 450 2.41 -20.00 4.25
C LEU A 450 3.88 -20.23 3.92
N THR A 451 4.27 -21.48 3.65
CA THR A 451 5.63 -21.81 3.21
C THR A 451 5.97 -21.10 1.90
N VAL A 452 5.00 -20.98 0.99
CA VAL A 452 5.18 -20.22 -0.26
C VAL A 452 5.43 -18.73 0.03
N VAL A 453 4.65 -18.12 0.92
CA VAL A 453 4.83 -16.70 1.34
C VAL A 453 6.23 -16.48 1.89
N ASP A 454 6.65 -17.28 2.87
CA ASP A 454 7.95 -17.16 3.54
C ASP A 454 9.10 -17.36 2.55
N THR A 455 8.95 -18.33 1.64
CA THR A 455 9.99 -18.64 0.66
C THR A 455 10.16 -17.51 -0.36
N LEU A 456 9.07 -16.95 -0.88
CA LEU A 456 9.16 -15.81 -1.80
C LEU A 456 9.79 -14.59 -1.12
N LEU A 457 9.38 -14.30 0.12
CA LEU A 457 9.96 -13.21 0.90
C LEU A 457 11.46 -13.41 1.11
N ALA A 458 11.91 -14.64 1.38
CA ALA A 458 13.33 -14.96 1.50
C ALA A 458 14.12 -14.67 0.22
N TYR A 459 13.56 -14.97 -0.96
CA TYR A 459 14.20 -14.62 -2.23
C TYR A 459 14.27 -13.10 -2.45
N ARG A 460 13.21 -12.35 -2.12
CA ARG A 460 13.20 -10.88 -2.20
C ARG A 460 14.19 -10.22 -1.24
N ARG A 461 14.37 -10.77 -0.03
CA ARG A 461 15.40 -10.33 0.92
C ARG A 461 16.83 -10.45 0.39
N GLY A 462 17.06 -11.34 -0.57
CA GLY A 462 18.34 -11.45 -1.27
C GLY A 462 18.58 -10.35 -2.31
N ALA A 463 17.56 -9.57 -2.67
CA ALA A 463 17.68 -8.48 -3.64
C ALA A 463 18.19 -7.19 -3.00
N ALA A 464 19.10 -6.50 -3.69
CA ALA A 464 19.63 -5.22 -3.25
C ALA A 464 18.50 -4.19 -3.05
N ASP A 465 18.66 -3.33 -2.05
CA ASP A 465 17.74 -2.24 -1.69
C ASP A 465 16.30 -2.62 -1.37
N PHE A 466 16.01 -3.92 -1.14
CA PHE A 466 14.73 -4.36 -0.61
C PHE A 466 14.48 -3.76 0.79
N ARG A 467 13.24 -3.34 1.04
CA ARG A 467 12.81 -2.67 2.28
C ARG A 467 11.58 -3.31 2.93
N GLY A 468 11.00 -4.32 2.28
CA GLY A 468 9.85 -5.08 2.78
C GLY A 468 8.84 -5.38 1.69
N PRO A 469 7.80 -6.15 1.98
CA PRO A 469 6.69 -6.32 1.06
C PRO A 469 5.94 -5.00 0.84
N SER A 470 5.36 -4.81 -0.36
CA SER A 470 4.49 -3.65 -0.66
C SER A 470 3.03 -3.88 -0.26
N PHE A 471 2.66 -5.12 0.05
CA PHE A 471 1.42 -5.57 0.68
C PHE A 471 1.57 -7.03 1.17
N ASP A 472 0.64 -7.50 2.00
CA ASP A 472 0.61 -8.90 2.44
C ASP A 472 0.45 -9.83 1.24
N THR A 473 1.39 -10.76 1.05
CA THR A 473 1.37 -11.67 -0.10
C THR A 473 0.12 -12.55 -0.09
N ILE A 474 -0.62 -12.51 -1.21
CA ILE A 474 -1.77 -13.35 -1.47
C ILE A 474 -1.24 -14.66 -2.07
N SER A 475 -1.36 -15.74 -1.31
CA SER A 475 -0.89 -17.08 -1.66
C SER A 475 -2.09 -18.03 -1.60
N GLY A 476 -2.77 -18.24 -2.73
CA GLY A 476 -4.07 -18.91 -2.80
C GLY A 476 -4.03 -20.23 -3.57
N ALA A 477 -4.07 -21.35 -2.86
CA ALA A 477 -4.16 -22.69 -3.43
C ALA A 477 -5.62 -23.07 -3.73
N GLY A 478 -5.90 -23.44 -4.98
CA GLY A 478 -7.23 -23.89 -5.40
C GLY A 478 -8.33 -22.91 -4.96
N PRO A 479 -9.34 -23.33 -4.15
CA PRO A 479 -10.48 -22.48 -3.79
C PRO A 479 -10.09 -21.17 -3.10
N ASN A 480 -8.97 -21.15 -2.36
CA ASN A 480 -8.49 -19.93 -1.70
C ASN A 480 -8.08 -18.86 -2.71
N GLY A 481 -7.59 -19.25 -3.90
CA GLY A 481 -7.29 -18.32 -4.98
C GLY A 481 -8.54 -17.57 -5.50
N ALA A 482 -9.75 -18.09 -5.29
CA ALA A 482 -11.00 -17.43 -5.68
C ALA A 482 -11.41 -16.30 -4.72
N ILE A 483 -10.74 -16.14 -3.58
CA ILE A 483 -10.94 -15.03 -2.64
C ILE A 483 -9.97 -13.92 -3.05
N VAL A 484 -10.50 -12.83 -3.61
CA VAL A 484 -9.70 -11.83 -4.35
C VAL A 484 -8.50 -11.30 -3.55
N HIS A 485 -8.72 -10.95 -2.28
CA HIS A 485 -7.70 -10.45 -1.33
C HIS A 485 -7.42 -11.46 -0.21
N TYR A 486 -7.34 -12.76 -0.55
CA TYR A 486 -7.04 -13.82 0.41
C TYR A 486 -5.71 -13.58 1.14
N ARG A 487 -5.73 -13.74 2.47
CA ARG A 487 -4.51 -13.76 3.29
C ARG A 487 -4.41 -15.08 4.01
N ALA A 488 -3.41 -15.88 3.64
CA ALA A 488 -3.13 -17.14 4.33
C ALA A 488 -2.76 -16.86 5.79
N ASN A 489 -3.32 -17.64 6.70
CA ASN A 489 -2.98 -17.64 8.12
C ASN A 489 -3.04 -19.07 8.66
N GLU A 490 -2.61 -19.29 9.91
CA GLU A 490 -2.55 -20.63 10.51
C GLU A 490 -3.88 -21.41 10.43
N LYS A 491 -5.03 -20.73 10.44
CA LYS A 491 -6.36 -21.35 10.39
C LYS A 491 -6.83 -21.67 8.96
N THR A 492 -6.39 -20.88 7.97
CA THR A 492 -6.85 -21.00 6.57
C THR A 492 -5.80 -21.62 5.64
N ASN A 493 -4.56 -21.78 6.12
CA ASN A 493 -3.42 -22.30 5.37
C ASN A 493 -3.73 -23.65 4.71
N ARG A 494 -3.74 -23.66 3.38
CA ARG A 494 -4.06 -24.84 2.58
C ARG A 494 -2.82 -25.44 1.95
N GLN A 495 -2.84 -26.76 1.77
CA GLN A 495 -1.86 -27.48 0.96
C GLN A 495 -2.02 -27.14 -0.54
N VAL A 496 -0.90 -27.09 -1.24
CA VAL A 496 -0.83 -26.94 -2.70
C VAL A 496 -1.02 -28.32 -3.34
N ASP A 497 -2.22 -28.57 -3.84
CA ASP A 497 -2.62 -29.86 -4.41
C ASP A 497 -2.01 -30.10 -5.80
N GLN A 498 -1.83 -31.37 -6.20
CA GLN A 498 -1.49 -31.72 -7.58
C GLN A 498 -2.68 -31.49 -8.52
N ASN A 499 -2.39 -31.17 -9.78
CA ASN A 499 -3.36 -30.89 -10.84
C ASN A 499 -4.33 -29.76 -10.48
N SER A 500 -3.79 -28.69 -9.90
CA SER A 500 -4.55 -27.54 -9.43
C SER A 500 -4.00 -26.23 -9.97
N VAL A 501 -4.75 -25.16 -9.69
CA VAL A 501 -4.35 -23.77 -9.93
C VAL A 501 -3.82 -23.19 -8.62
N PHE A 502 -2.75 -22.41 -8.72
CA PHE A 502 -2.19 -21.65 -7.61
C PHE A 502 -2.06 -20.19 -8.00
N LEU A 503 -2.68 -19.28 -7.25
CA LEU A 503 -2.60 -17.84 -7.47
C LEU A 503 -1.60 -17.25 -6.48
N LEU A 504 -0.65 -16.47 -6.99
CA LEU A 504 0.34 -15.77 -6.20
C LEU A 504 0.38 -14.31 -6.60
N ASP A 505 -0.02 -13.44 -5.69
CA ASP A 505 0.07 -12.00 -5.84
C ASP A 505 0.88 -11.38 -4.71
N SER A 506 1.86 -10.57 -5.09
CA SER A 506 2.88 -10.12 -4.16
C SER A 506 3.69 -8.96 -4.74
N GLY A 507 4.26 -8.12 -3.88
CA GLY A 507 5.16 -7.05 -4.31
C GLY A 507 6.21 -6.71 -3.27
N GLY A 508 7.15 -5.85 -3.67
CA GLY A 508 8.26 -5.39 -2.85
C GLY A 508 8.39 -3.87 -2.84
N GLN A 509 8.71 -3.33 -1.67
CA GLN A 509 9.25 -2.00 -1.51
C GLN A 509 10.76 -2.03 -1.70
N TYR A 510 11.25 -1.18 -2.57
CA TYR A 510 12.67 -0.92 -2.78
C TYR A 510 12.93 0.58 -2.59
N LEU A 511 14.15 0.97 -2.20
CA LEU A 511 14.48 2.38 -1.92
C LEU A 511 14.13 3.34 -3.09
N ASP A 512 14.13 2.81 -4.31
CA ASP A 512 13.97 3.49 -5.60
C ASP A 512 12.72 3.06 -6.38
N GLY A 513 11.83 2.24 -5.81
CA GLY A 513 10.60 1.83 -6.49
C GLY A 513 9.71 0.89 -5.68
N THR A 514 8.47 0.74 -6.14
CA THR A 514 7.48 -0.21 -5.59
C THR A 514 7.11 -1.20 -6.68
N THR A 515 7.03 -2.49 -6.36
CA THR A 515 6.56 -3.52 -7.30
C THR A 515 5.22 -4.08 -6.87
N ASP A 516 4.49 -4.58 -7.86
CA ASP A 516 3.24 -5.31 -7.72
C ASP A 516 3.14 -6.32 -8.86
N ILE A 517 2.80 -7.56 -8.55
CA ILE A 517 2.76 -8.64 -9.52
C ILE A 517 1.98 -9.86 -9.03
N THR A 518 0.95 -10.18 -9.80
CA THR A 518 0.29 -11.48 -9.79
C THR A 518 0.74 -12.43 -10.90
N ARG A 519 1.01 -13.68 -10.53
CA ARG A 519 1.09 -14.83 -11.44
C ARG A 519 0.15 -15.94 -10.98
N THR A 520 -0.58 -16.50 -11.93
CA THR A 520 -1.34 -17.74 -11.72
C THR A 520 -0.56 -18.90 -12.33
N LEU A 521 -0.29 -19.93 -11.53
CA LEU A 521 0.61 -21.03 -11.83
C LEU A 521 -0.17 -22.34 -11.95
N ALA A 522 0.29 -23.23 -12.84
CA ALA A 522 -0.18 -24.60 -12.92
C ALA A 522 0.65 -25.49 -11.98
N VAL A 523 -0.01 -26.29 -11.15
CA VAL A 523 0.64 -27.38 -10.40
C VAL A 523 0.26 -28.68 -11.09
N GLY A 524 1.11 -29.19 -11.99
CA GLY A 524 0.75 -30.31 -12.86
C GLY A 524 -0.19 -29.89 -14.01
N ASP A 525 -1.26 -30.65 -14.25
CA ASP A 525 -2.29 -30.31 -15.25
C ASP A 525 -3.52 -29.66 -14.59
N PRO A 526 -3.77 -28.35 -14.76
CA PRO A 526 -4.91 -27.65 -14.14
C PRO A 526 -6.25 -27.92 -14.87
N GLY A 527 -6.24 -28.68 -15.96
CA GLY A 527 -7.41 -29.02 -16.75
C GLY A 527 -7.83 -27.96 -17.78
N PRO A 528 -8.69 -28.34 -18.75
CA PRO A 528 -9.05 -27.49 -19.88
C PRO A 528 -9.89 -26.26 -19.48
N GLN A 529 -10.72 -26.37 -18.45
CA GLN A 529 -11.56 -25.25 -18.00
C GLN A 529 -10.71 -24.12 -17.40
N ALA A 530 -9.74 -24.44 -16.54
CA ALA A 530 -8.83 -23.48 -15.96
C ALA A 530 -7.97 -22.80 -17.04
N ARG A 531 -7.43 -23.57 -17.99
CA ARG A 531 -6.69 -23.02 -19.14
C ARG A 531 -7.52 -22.07 -19.98
N ARG A 532 -8.78 -22.43 -20.27
CA ARG A 532 -9.70 -21.56 -21.02
C ARG A 532 -9.92 -20.24 -20.28
N HIS A 533 -10.27 -20.27 -18.99
CA HIS A 533 -10.49 -19.05 -18.20
C HIS A 533 -9.22 -18.21 -18.12
N PHE A 534 -8.06 -18.83 -17.91
CA PHE A 534 -6.79 -18.13 -17.85
C PHE A 534 -6.46 -17.44 -19.17
N THR A 535 -6.70 -18.13 -20.28
CA THR A 535 -6.41 -17.56 -21.59
C THR A 535 -7.33 -16.38 -21.91
N LEU A 536 -8.60 -16.39 -21.49
CA LEU A 536 -9.48 -15.22 -21.63
C LEU A 536 -8.99 -14.02 -20.82
N VAL A 537 -8.52 -14.25 -19.58
CA VAL A 537 -7.89 -13.21 -18.75
C VAL A 537 -6.63 -12.68 -19.42
N LEU A 538 -5.76 -13.56 -19.91
CA LEU A 538 -4.52 -13.19 -20.61
C LEU A 538 -4.80 -12.37 -21.87
N LYS A 539 -5.83 -12.70 -22.66
CA LYS A 539 -6.24 -11.90 -23.84
C LYS A 539 -6.61 -10.47 -23.43
N GLY A 540 -7.35 -10.32 -22.32
CA GLY A 540 -7.66 -9.01 -21.74
C GLY A 540 -6.40 -8.23 -21.36
N HIS A 541 -5.47 -8.88 -20.65
CA HIS A 541 -4.19 -8.28 -20.25
C HIS A 541 -3.38 -7.81 -21.47
N ILE A 542 -3.28 -8.64 -22.51
CA ILE A 542 -2.57 -8.35 -23.76
C ILE A 542 -3.23 -7.19 -24.50
N ALA A 543 -4.56 -7.18 -24.61
CA ALA A 543 -5.29 -6.12 -25.31
C ALA A 543 -5.07 -4.76 -24.67
N LEU A 544 -5.08 -4.69 -23.33
CA LEU A 544 -4.78 -3.45 -22.61
C LEU A 544 -3.31 -3.05 -22.76
N ASN A 545 -2.35 -3.97 -22.60
CA ASN A 545 -0.93 -3.67 -22.75
C ASN A 545 -0.58 -3.10 -24.14
N ARG A 546 -1.18 -3.66 -25.20
CA ARG A 546 -0.86 -3.31 -26.58
C ARG A 546 -1.53 -2.03 -27.08
N VAL A 547 -2.50 -1.48 -26.34
CA VAL A 547 -3.28 -0.34 -26.81
C VAL A 547 -2.38 0.87 -27.08
N ARG A 548 -2.74 1.63 -28.11
CA ARG A 548 -2.22 2.96 -28.40
C ARG A 548 -3.39 3.92 -28.36
N PHE A 549 -3.27 4.97 -27.57
CA PHE A 549 -4.41 5.84 -27.27
C PHE A 549 -4.00 7.31 -27.37
N PRO A 550 -4.93 8.21 -27.74
CA PRO A 550 -4.61 9.63 -27.84
C PRO A 550 -4.35 10.24 -26.47
N MET A 551 -3.45 11.22 -26.41
CA MET A 551 -3.28 12.04 -25.22
C MET A 551 -4.62 12.67 -24.82
N GLY A 552 -4.93 12.67 -23.51
CA GLY A 552 -6.24 13.10 -22.98
C GLY A 552 -7.22 11.95 -22.71
N THR A 553 -6.83 10.70 -22.95
CA THR A 553 -7.62 9.52 -22.58
C THR A 553 -7.53 9.24 -21.07
N ALA A 554 -8.66 8.99 -20.42
CA ALA A 554 -8.75 8.55 -19.02
C ALA A 554 -8.82 7.01 -18.92
N GLY A 555 -8.32 6.44 -17.82
CA GLY A 555 -8.22 4.99 -17.68
C GLY A 555 -9.56 4.24 -17.69
N ILE A 556 -10.67 4.88 -17.29
CA ILE A 556 -12.03 4.29 -17.44
C ILE A 556 -12.35 3.92 -18.90
N GLN A 557 -11.85 4.68 -19.86
CA GLN A 557 -12.09 4.43 -21.29
C GLN A 557 -11.35 3.20 -21.81
N LEU A 558 -10.36 2.71 -21.06
CA LEU A 558 -9.51 1.57 -21.43
C LEU A 558 -9.91 0.26 -20.70
N ASP A 559 -10.65 0.34 -19.59
CA ASP A 559 -11.04 -0.82 -18.75
C ASP A 559 -11.75 -1.93 -19.54
N VAL A 560 -12.61 -1.55 -20.50
CA VAL A 560 -13.34 -2.52 -21.34
C VAL A 560 -12.43 -3.45 -22.15
N LEU A 561 -11.22 -3.00 -22.51
CA LEU A 561 -10.28 -3.77 -23.31
C LEU A 561 -9.87 -5.07 -22.61
N ALA A 562 -9.75 -5.02 -21.28
CA ALA A 562 -9.40 -6.16 -20.46
C ALA A 562 -10.59 -7.09 -20.19
N ARG A 563 -11.83 -6.57 -20.20
CA ARG A 563 -13.04 -7.33 -19.85
C ARG A 563 -13.72 -8.02 -21.01
N GLN A 564 -13.63 -7.46 -22.21
CA GLN A 564 -14.45 -7.87 -23.36
C GLN A 564 -14.41 -9.38 -23.66
N PHE A 565 -13.26 -10.05 -23.45
CA PHE A 565 -13.11 -11.48 -23.71
C PHE A 565 -13.83 -12.36 -22.66
N LEU A 566 -13.84 -11.94 -21.39
CA LEU A 566 -14.62 -12.58 -20.35
C LEU A 566 -16.12 -12.32 -20.57
N TRP A 567 -16.50 -11.08 -20.91
CA TRP A 567 -17.89 -10.72 -21.19
C TRP A 567 -18.50 -11.52 -22.34
N GLN A 568 -17.76 -11.74 -23.42
CA GLN A 568 -18.19 -12.61 -24.53
C GLN A 568 -18.45 -14.06 -24.11
N ALA A 569 -17.86 -14.51 -22.99
CA ALA A 569 -18.10 -15.81 -22.40
C ALA A 569 -19.13 -15.79 -21.24
N GLY A 570 -19.74 -14.63 -20.95
CA GLY A 570 -20.68 -14.46 -19.83
C GLY A 570 -20.01 -14.39 -18.46
N LEU A 571 -18.73 -14.03 -18.40
CA LEU A 571 -17.89 -13.95 -17.20
C LEU A 571 -17.46 -12.51 -16.92
N ASP A 572 -17.07 -12.20 -15.68
CA ASP A 572 -16.50 -10.90 -15.29
C ASP A 572 -15.65 -11.06 -14.00
N TYR A 573 -15.02 -9.97 -13.55
CA TYR A 573 -14.34 -9.86 -12.26
C TYR A 573 -14.73 -8.57 -11.52
N ASP A 574 -14.85 -8.66 -10.20
CA ASP A 574 -15.45 -7.61 -9.36
C ASP A 574 -14.42 -6.70 -8.69
N HIS A 575 -13.42 -6.27 -9.46
CA HIS A 575 -12.45 -5.25 -9.07
C HIS A 575 -12.04 -4.40 -10.29
N GLY A 576 -11.25 -3.34 -10.06
CA GLY A 576 -10.69 -2.53 -11.15
C GLY A 576 -9.69 -3.32 -11.99
N THR A 577 -9.46 -2.90 -13.23
CA THR A 577 -8.43 -3.51 -14.08
C THR A 577 -7.02 -3.05 -13.72
N GLY A 578 -6.90 -1.90 -13.04
CA GLY A 578 -5.65 -1.48 -12.45
C GLY A 578 -5.73 -0.17 -11.68
N HIS A 579 -4.71 0.09 -10.89
CA HIS A 579 -4.52 1.28 -10.06
C HIS A 579 -3.16 1.91 -10.34
N GLY A 580 -2.94 3.16 -9.95
CA GLY A 580 -1.60 3.73 -9.99
C GLY A 580 -0.69 3.12 -8.93
N VAL A 581 0.62 3.25 -9.12
CA VAL A 581 1.65 2.75 -8.19
C VAL A 581 2.69 3.84 -7.90
N GLY A 582 3.01 4.06 -6.62
CA GLY A 582 3.96 5.08 -6.17
C GLY A 582 5.43 4.65 -6.26
N SER A 583 6.35 5.62 -6.21
CA SER A 583 7.80 5.38 -6.17
C SER A 583 8.30 5.25 -4.71
N PHE A 584 8.55 4.01 -4.28
CA PHE A 584 8.81 3.65 -2.88
C PHE A 584 7.74 4.25 -1.95
N LEU A 585 6.47 4.06 -2.28
CA LEU A 585 5.29 4.68 -1.65
C LEU A 585 4.13 3.66 -1.68
N SER A 586 2.88 4.13 -1.63
CA SER A 586 1.70 3.26 -1.77
C SER A 586 1.76 2.44 -3.05
N VAL A 587 1.51 1.13 -2.90
CA VAL A 587 1.29 0.24 -4.04
C VAL A 587 -0.01 0.61 -4.76
N HIS A 588 -1.02 1.08 -4.01
CA HIS A 588 -2.24 1.68 -4.55
C HIS A 588 -2.16 3.21 -4.45
N GLU A 589 -1.70 3.86 -5.50
CA GLU A 589 -1.52 5.31 -5.59
C GLU A 589 -2.49 5.94 -6.61
N GLY A 590 -3.33 6.87 -6.16
CA GLY A 590 -4.13 7.71 -7.03
C GLY A 590 -3.35 8.86 -7.68
N PRO A 591 -3.97 9.63 -8.58
CA PRO A 591 -5.41 9.63 -8.85
C PRO A 591 -5.80 8.83 -10.10
N GLN A 592 -4.82 8.36 -10.88
CA GLN A 592 -5.06 7.54 -12.08
C GLN A 592 -5.51 6.13 -11.72
N ARG A 593 -6.45 5.59 -12.51
CA ARG A 593 -7.01 4.24 -12.35
C ARG A 593 -7.56 3.74 -13.66
N ILE A 594 -7.54 2.42 -13.87
CA ILE A 594 -8.26 1.72 -14.95
C ILE A 594 -9.36 0.88 -14.29
N GLY A 595 -10.62 1.29 -14.44
CA GLY A 595 -11.73 0.61 -13.77
C GLY A 595 -13.10 1.11 -14.21
N LYS A 596 -14.15 0.37 -13.84
CA LYS A 596 -15.56 0.72 -14.10
C LYS A 596 -16.02 2.02 -13.42
N THR A 597 -15.44 2.32 -12.25
CA THR A 597 -15.79 3.53 -11.48
C THR A 597 -15.42 4.77 -12.27
N VAL A 598 -16.36 5.71 -12.39
CA VAL A 598 -16.15 6.98 -13.09
C VAL A 598 -14.97 7.72 -12.48
N ASN A 599 -13.91 7.86 -13.28
CA ASN A 599 -12.72 8.62 -12.96
C ASN A 599 -12.28 9.36 -14.22
N GLY A 600 -12.33 10.70 -14.16
CA GLY A 600 -12.00 11.59 -15.29
C GLY A 600 -10.52 11.95 -15.40
N VAL A 601 -9.65 11.39 -14.55
CA VAL A 601 -8.21 11.67 -14.58
C VAL A 601 -7.61 11.08 -15.85
N VAL A 602 -7.05 11.96 -16.68
CA VAL A 602 -6.35 11.58 -17.90
C VAL A 602 -5.02 10.91 -17.57
N LEU A 603 -4.65 9.89 -18.34
CA LEU A 603 -3.34 9.25 -18.22
C LEU A 603 -2.26 10.15 -18.79
N LEU A 604 -1.21 10.39 -18.00
CA LEU A 604 -0.07 11.24 -18.34
C LEU A 604 1.20 10.41 -18.47
N PRO A 605 2.14 10.79 -19.36
CA PRO A 605 3.49 10.21 -19.38
C PRO A 605 4.12 10.18 -17.99
N GLY A 606 4.80 9.09 -17.66
CA GLY A 606 5.42 8.89 -16.35
C GLY A 606 4.50 8.28 -15.30
N MET A 607 3.19 8.20 -15.53
CA MET A 607 2.31 7.43 -14.66
C MET A 607 2.61 5.94 -14.75
N ILE A 608 2.66 5.27 -13.61
CA ILE A 608 2.76 3.81 -13.50
C ILE A 608 1.39 3.30 -13.05
N LEU A 609 0.86 2.27 -13.73
CA LEU A 609 -0.39 1.60 -13.39
C LEU A 609 -0.23 0.09 -13.43
N SER A 610 -0.98 -0.64 -12.60
CA SER A 610 -1.18 -2.07 -12.78
C SER A 610 -2.10 -2.37 -13.99
N ASN A 611 -1.93 -3.55 -14.57
CA ASN A 611 -2.77 -4.17 -15.59
C ASN A 611 -3.04 -5.61 -15.13
N GLU A 612 -4.12 -5.79 -14.37
CA GLU A 612 -4.36 -6.96 -13.52
C GLU A 612 -5.76 -7.59 -13.72
N PRO A 613 -6.22 -7.87 -14.95
CA PRO A 613 -7.50 -8.58 -15.12
C PRO A 613 -7.47 -9.94 -14.41
N GLY A 614 -8.65 -10.37 -13.96
CA GLY A 614 -8.81 -11.63 -13.24
C GLY A 614 -10.11 -12.36 -13.55
N TYR A 615 -10.27 -13.52 -12.93
CA TYR A 615 -11.51 -14.29 -12.91
C TYR A 615 -11.49 -15.24 -11.70
N TYR A 616 -12.57 -15.28 -10.94
CA TYR A 616 -12.63 -16.02 -9.68
C TYR A 616 -13.84 -16.96 -9.69
N LEU A 617 -13.57 -18.27 -9.74
CA LEU A 617 -14.59 -19.31 -9.67
C LEU A 617 -14.70 -19.79 -8.23
N ALA A 618 -15.72 -19.31 -7.52
CA ALA A 618 -15.97 -19.60 -6.12
C ALA A 618 -15.92 -21.12 -5.82
N GLY A 619 -15.23 -21.48 -4.74
CA GLY A 619 -15.05 -22.88 -4.33
C GLY A 619 -14.13 -23.71 -5.24
N SER A 620 -13.52 -23.12 -6.27
CA SER A 620 -12.66 -23.84 -7.23
C SER A 620 -11.27 -23.21 -7.36
N TYR A 621 -11.13 -22.06 -8.03
CA TYR A 621 -9.85 -21.40 -8.27
C TYR A 621 -10.03 -19.94 -8.65
N GLY A 622 -8.99 -19.13 -8.45
CA GLY A 622 -8.90 -17.80 -9.03
C GLY A 622 -7.72 -17.68 -9.97
N ILE A 623 -7.86 -16.73 -10.89
CA ILE A 623 -6.88 -16.36 -11.90
C ILE A 623 -6.74 -14.85 -11.87
N ARG A 624 -5.49 -14.37 -11.87
CA ARG A 624 -5.13 -12.98 -12.17
C ARG A 624 -3.78 -12.95 -12.87
N VAL A 625 -3.64 -12.06 -13.84
CA VAL A 625 -2.40 -11.84 -14.59
C VAL A 625 -2.08 -10.37 -14.52
N GLU A 626 -1.01 -10.03 -13.83
CA GLU A 626 -0.70 -8.64 -13.51
C GLU A 626 0.72 -8.26 -13.87
N ASN A 627 0.85 -7.08 -14.47
CA ASN A 627 2.11 -6.37 -14.63
C ASN A 627 1.89 -4.89 -14.31
N LEU A 628 2.95 -4.21 -13.89
CA LEU A 628 3.02 -2.76 -13.88
C LEU A 628 3.46 -2.23 -15.24
N GLU A 629 2.77 -1.19 -15.69
CA GLU A 629 2.88 -0.55 -16.99
C GLU A 629 3.18 0.94 -16.80
N LEU A 630 4.21 1.45 -17.48
CA LEU A 630 4.54 2.87 -17.54
C LEU A 630 3.84 3.52 -18.75
N VAL A 631 3.10 4.59 -18.53
CA VAL A 631 2.54 5.41 -19.61
C VAL A 631 3.67 6.18 -20.29
N VAL A 632 3.83 5.98 -21.58
CA VAL A 632 4.87 6.60 -22.40
C VAL A 632 4.30 7.23 -23.68
N PRO A 633 4.89 8.31 -24.21
CA PRO A 633 4.62 8.75 -25.57
C PRO A 633 5.00 7.67 -26.58
N VAL A 634 4.22 7.53 -27.65
CA VAL A 634 4.51 6.57 -28.73
C VAL A 634 4.49 7.30 -30.06
N GLU A 635 5.61 7.20 -30.77
CA GLU A 635 5.73 7.69 -32.15
C GLU A 635 5.06 6.72 -33.12
N ILE A 636 4.08 7.22 -33.87
CA ILE A 636 3.36 6.47 -34.90
C ILE A 636 3.47 7.25 -36.20
N ALA A 637 4.07 6.64 -37.22
CA ALA A 637 4.25 7.26 -38.53
C ALA A 637 2.89 7.66 -39.12
N GLY A 638 2.72 8.95 -39.44
CA GLY A 638 1.49 9.50 -40.00
C GLY A 638 0.37 9.75 -38.97
N ALA A 639 0.63 9.68 -37.67
CA ALA A 639 -0.38 10.00 -36.66
C ALA A 639 -0.84 11.47 -36.73
N GLU A 640 -2.15 11.69 -36.68
CA GLU A 640 -2.77 13.03 -36.74
C GLU A 640 -2.82 13.75 -35.37
N ARG A 641 -2.40 13.07 -34.30
CA ARG A 641 -2.40 13.59 -32.92
C ARG A 641 -1.34 12.89 -32.06
N PRO A 642 -0.88 13.51 -30.96
CA PRO A 642 0.01 12.85 -30.01
C PRO A 642 -0.63 11.58 -29.42
N MET A 643 0.14 10.50 -29.44
CA MET A 643 -0.30 9.18 -28.98
C MET A 643 0.54 8.73 -27.78
N LEU A 644 -0.12 7.98 -26.90
CA LEU A 644 0.45 7.33 -25.74
C LEU A 644 0.30 5.82 -25.87
N GLY A 645 1.04 5.09 -25.05
CA GLY A 645 0.96 3.66 -24.90
C GLY A 645 1.61 3.23 -23.58
N PHE A 646 1.82 1.92 -23.44
CA PHE A 646 2.41 1.33 -22.25
C PHE A 646 3.79 0.72 -22.53
N GLU A 647 4.72 0.93 -21.59
CA GLU A 647 5.98 0.19 -21.45
C GLU A 647 5.89 -0.68 -20.19
N THR A 648 5.96 -2.00 -20.35
CA THR A 648 5.91 -2.92 -19.21
C THR A 648 7.16 -2.83 -18.35
N LEU A 649 6.96 -2.66 -17.05
CA LEU A 649 8.00 -2.66 -16.02
C LEU A 649 8.22 -4.06 -15.48
N THR A 650 7.15 -4.81 -15.21
CA THR A 650 7.23 -6.16 -14.63
C THR A 650 7.89 -7.17 -15.55
N LEU A 651 8.94 -7.82 -15.04
CA LEU A 651 9.71 -8.84 -15.75
C LEU A 651 9.57 -10.19 -15.02
N CYS A 652 8.65 -11.03 -15.47
CA CYS A 652 8.47 -12.36 -14.91
C CYS A 652 7.74 -13.26 -15.91
N PRO A 653 8.18 -14.51 -16.15
CA PRO A 653 7.50 -15.41 -17.08
C PRO A 653 6.01 -15.59 -16.74
N ILE A 654 5.21 -15.82 -17.77
CA ILE A 654 3.80 -16.21 -17.65
C ILE A 654 3.77 -17.73 -17.85
N ASP A 655 3.12 -18.48 -16.95
CA ASP A 655 3.13 -19.94 -17.01
C ASP A 655 2.40 -20.46 -18.26
N LEU A 656 3.18 -20.93 -19.24
CA LEU A 656 2.68 -21.43 -20.52
C LEU A 656 1.76 -22.65 -20.37
N ARG A 657 1.79 -23.38 -19.23
CA ARG A 657 0.89 -24.52 -18.97
C ARG A 657 -0.55 -24.07 -18.70
N MET A 658 -0.73 -22.82 -18.29
CA MET A 658 -2.05 -22.21 -18.11
C MET A 658 -2.63 -21.71 -19.43
N VAL A 659 -1.84 -21.62 -20.51
CA VAL A 659 -2.26 -21.05 -21.79
C VAL A 659 -2.84 -22.14 -22.70
N ASP A 660 -4.06 -21.91 -23.19
CA ASP A 660 -4.61 -22.62 -24.34
C ASP A 660 -4.26 -21.85 -25.62
N ALA A 661 -3.16 -22.25 -26.26
CA ALA A 661 -2.62 -21.58 -27.44
C ALA A 661 -3.61 -21.52 -28.63
N SER A 662 -4.62 -22.40 -28.66
CA SER A 662 -5.63 -22.42 -29.71
C SER A 662 -6.62 -21.25 -29.64
N LEU A 663 -6.74 -20.60 -28.47
CA LEU A 663 -7.61 -19.44 -28.26
C LEU A 663 -6.89 -18.10 -28.55
N LEU A 664 -5.56 -18.13 -28.74
CA LEU A 664 -4.77 -16.95 -29.05
C LEU A 664 -4.80 -16.64 -30.55
N THR A 665 -4.85 -15.36 -30.90
CA THR A 665 -4.53 -14.92 -32.27
C THR A 665 -3.02 -15.01 -32.52
N ALA A 666 -2.60 -14.84 -33.78
CA ALA A 666 -1.18 -14.80 -34.09
C ALA A 666 -0.49 -13.64 -33.37
N GLU A 667 -1.11 -12.46 -33.33
CA GLU A 667 -0.54 -11.26 -32.71
C GLU A 667 -0.46 -11.38 -31.18
N GLU A 668 -1.37 -12.12 -30.55
CA GLU A 668 -1.32 -12.40 -29.12
C GLU A 668 -0.20 -13.39 -28.77
N ARG A 669 0.01 -14.42 -29.61
CA ARG A 669 1.17 -15.32 -29.47
C ARG A 669 2.49 -14.57 -29.69
N ASP A 670 2.56 -13.73 -30.71
CA ASP A 670 3.75 -12.93 -30.99
C ASP A 670 4.06 -11.97 -29.83
N TRP A 671 3.03 -11.37 -29.22
CA TRP A 671 3.20 -10.54 -28.03
C TRP A 671 3.79 -11.36 -26.87
N LEU A 672 3.23 -12.54 -26.58
CA LEU A 672 3.70 -13.37 -25.47
C LEU A 672 5.14 -13.82 -25.68
N ASN A 673 5.48 -14.25 -26.89
CA ASN A 673 6.82 -14.65 -27.30
C ASN A 673 7.81 -13.46 -27.19
N ALA A 674 7.41 -12.25 -27.62
CA ALA A 674 8.22 -11.05 -27.51
C ALA A 674 8.41 -10.59 -26.05
N TYR A 675 7.36 -10.67 -25.24
CA TYR A 675 7.42 -10.40 -23.80
C TYR A 675 8.40 -11.37 -23.12
N HIS A 676 8.26 -12.67 -23.34
CA HIS A 676 9.16 -13.69 -22.78
C HIS A 676 10.59 -13.53 -23.25
N ALA A 677 10.83 -13.21 -24.52
CA ALA A 677 12.17 -12.91 -25.03
C ALA A 677 12.80 -11.69 -24.33
N ARG A 678 12.00 -10.66 -24.01
CA ARG A 678 12.45 -9.51 -23.21
C ARG A 678 12.74 -9.93 -21.76
N VAL A 679 11.85 -10.65 -21.10
CA VAL A 679 12.07 -11.16 -19.73
C VAL A 679 13.37 -11.94 -19.67
N LEU A 680 13.57 -12.86 -20.62
CA LEU A 680 14.81 -13.61 -20.73
C LEU A 680 16.00 -12.66 -20.86
N ARG A 681 16.03 -11.77 -21.85
CA ARG A 681 17.16 -10.86 -22.08
C ARG A 681 17.52 -10.00 -20.86
N GLU A 682 16.53 -9.44 -20.17
CA GLU A 682 16.76 -8.51 -19.05
C GLU A 682 17.18 -9.22 -17.76
N LEU A 683 16.66 -10.42 -17.49
CA LEU A 683 16.93 -11.15 -16.24
C LEU A 683 18.09 -12.14 -16.36
N SER A 684 18.40 -12.57 -17.58
CA SER A 684 19.54 -13.41 -17.95
C SER A 684 20.86 -13.05 -17.25
N PRO A 685 21.26 -11.76 -17.11
CA PRO A 685 22.50 -11.38 -16.44
C PRO A 685 22.42 -11.42 -14.91
N LEU A 686 21.23 -11.60 -14.34
CA LEU A 686 20.96 -11.54 -12.89
C LEU A 686 20.71 -12.93 -12.28
N VAL A 687 20.66 -13.98 -13.09
CA VAL A 687 20.45 -15.37 -12.67
C VAL A 687 21.44 -16.30 -13.38
N GLU A 688 21.82 -17.40 -12.74
CA GLU A 688 22.83 -18.34 -13.23
C GLU A 688 22.43 -19.79 -12.98
N GLY A 689 23.19 -20.74 -13.52
CA GLY A 689 23.02 -22.17 -13.27
C GLY A 689 21.60 -22.67 -13.55
N ALA A 690 21.01 -23.37 -12.57
CA ALA A 690 19.67 -23.95 -12.67
C ALA A 690 18.57 -22.89 -12.84
N ASP A 691 18.70 -21.72 -12.20
CA ASP A 691 17.73 -20.63 -12.34
C ASP A 691 17.70 -20.09 -13.77
N ARG A 692 18.89 -19.97 -14.39
CA ARG A 692 19.00 -19.55 -15.78
C ARG A 692 18.42 -20.58 -16.75
N ALA A 693 18.78 -21.84 -16.59
CA ALA A 693 18.26 -22.92 -17.43
C ALA A 693 16.73 -23.03 -17.33
N TRP A 694 16.16 -22.85 -16.13
CA TRP A 694 14.72 -22.80 -15.93
C TRP A 694 14.09 -21.58 -16.62
N LEU A 695 14.71 -20.40 -16.51
CA LEU A 695 14.23 -19.19 -17.18
C LEU A 695 14.17 -19.37 -18.71
N ASP A 696 15.22 -19.92 -19.33
CA ASP A 696 15.26 -20.22 -20.76
C ASP A 696 14.06 -21.11 -21.17
N GLN A 697 13.78 -22.17 -20.40
CA GLN A 697 12.66 -23.07 -20.65
C GLN A 697 11.28 -22.44 -20.42
N ALA A 698 11.14 -21.63 -19.36
CA ALA A 698 9.90 -20.93 -19.00
C ALA A 698 9.53 -19.82 -20.01
N THR A 699 10.51 -19.34 -20.78
CA THR A 699 10.37 -18.25 -21.77
C THR A 699 10.45 -18.71 -23.22
N ARG A 700 10.32 -20.01 -23.47
CA ARG A 700 10.29 -20.55 -24.84
C ARG A 700 9.11 -19.99 -25.63
N ALA A 701 9.29 -19.88 -26.95
CA ALA A 701 8.20 -19.49 -27.83
C ALA A 701 7.14 -20.60 -27.99
N ILE A 702 5.88 -20.21 -28.19
CA ILE A 702 4.74 -21.10 -28.48
C ILE A 702 3.99 -20.73 -29.76
#